data_AF-A0A378FTQ5-F1
#
_entry.id   AF-A0A378FTQ5-F1
#
_cell.length_a   1.000
_cell.length_b   1.000
_cell.length_c   1.000
_cell.angle_alpha   90.00
_cell.angle_beta   90.00
_cell.angle_gamma   90.00
#
_symmetry.space_group_name_H-M   'P 1'
#
loop_
_entity.id
_entity.type
_entity.pdbx_description
1 polymer ?
#
loop_
_entity_poly.entity_id
_entity_poly.type
_entity_poly.pdbx_seq_one_letter_code
_entity_poly.pdbx_strand_id
1 'polypeptide(L)'
;MAEVPLPTPTDNAVPSTDIRDAVYAGAMLDKVVTSTEPKYTDRLGGEHYTVDGIKAEGDKVVEETRQNLIPLSRQYMTLADAQADIANIPVGAATYVRSADGSSLADEYINNAGALTATGRRMPAQQEVEQAQSAAESAAASAASGLNVLFDPLCEVLLSNPTIGGKTHVPLGTLTASLSTNSKLGFPAIVAGPLAGSVAARTVWLSDCAIIAGDVINVKVTSWYANVGGRVAFVFRNSSGTQLGTQQLQYATTAGVNRLSISLTVPSGAVRLDIRVENTANAGLVELAAAFVMTANAIANPSVPGRPLSPYPVPLSAGAVSTHAIQKKAVTVEKAAFFVPGVNLFDKSAVTPDSYVNASTGTIKTNVTYDASDFIPVVAGNAYTQHYAHQTAYYDANKNYLSGEQASTSPATPRTLTIPTGAAYIRMTVAKTVLNTMQFEKGSEATGYQPYAVQLDPLLIPQTNTAVISDYVERAHQIRVGRMKLSQLESGVSTILTVGIFGDSWPTQPNRFSQPLAKALRAKYGAGPGVGWTSFGRHATSNNIINANVFSPNGSDVLKKLFTWTGNWLFSYSGTKKPTNSSPDTAVVTSSTPGDALKATIPGTSDGGWSTCRLGFVGTRDGVIRYNWDGGEWTTLNVQGSGLQFVDINPPATVNASNVINVEVVSGTVSLCGLNCLATGAGVRVHKLGASGSSLASWLSMDAAAFAAALTELALDTIIILTGTNDQRITGGATAFENNLRSFIARIRAALPGADILFVMPCENERTDNPTTMATMAKRARSVTAELGCAFINLQYIFGDNPADYAYGSVHSWFARMAFTRIRQLGVI
;
A
#
# COMPACT_ATOMS: atom_id res chain seq x y z
N MET A 1 56.05 -46.15 91.40
CA MET A 1 57.33 -46.79 91.04
C MET A 1 58.38 -45.69 90.99
N ALA A 2 59.59 -45.91 91.51
CA ALA A 2 60.65 -44.91 91.43
C ALA A 2 60.96 -44.62 89.94
N GLU A 3 60.88 -43.35 89.53
CA GLU A 3 61.29 -42.93 88.19
C GLU A 3 62.79 -43.18 88.04
N VAL A 4 63.16 -44.07 87.14
CA VAL A 4 64.57 -44.27 86.77
C VAL A 4 64.96 -43.04 85.93
N PRO A 5 65.98 -42.26 86.33
CA PRO A 5 66.38 -41.08 85.57
C PRO A 5 66.87 -41.50 84.18
N LEU A 6 66.42 -40.77 83.15
CA LEU A 6 66.88 -41.00 81.79
C LEU A 6 68.39 -40.76 81.70
N PRO A 7 69.14 -41.59 80.95
CA PRO A 7 70.57 -41.38 80.77
C PRO A 7 70.82 -40.05 80.05
N THR A 8 71.89 -39.35 80.44
CA THR A 8 72.35 -38.16 79.71
C THR A 8 72.77 -38.60 78.30
N PRO A 9 72.12 -38.08 77.24
CA PRO A 9 72.49 -38.43 75.88
C PRO A 9 73.84 -37.80 75.50
N THR A 10 74.40 -38.27 74.38
CA THR A 10 75.65 -37.75 73.81
C THR A 10 75.36 -36.89 72.59
N ASP A 11 76.33 -36.04 72.22
CA ASP A 11 76.28 -35.21 71.01
C ASP A 11 76.69 -35.99 69.74
N ASN A 12 76.66 -37.33 69.76
CA ASN A 12 76.97 -38.13 68.57
C ASN A 12 76.00 -37.81 67.42
N ALA A 13 76.46 -37.82 66.17
CA ALA A 13 75.58 -37.60 65.02
C ALA A 13 74.43 -38.62 64.95
N VAL A 14 73.30 -38.25 64.34
CA VAL A 14 72.18 -39.19 64.09
C VAL A 14 72.48 -39.98 62.80
N PRO A 15 72.44 -41.33 62.79
CA PRO A 15 72.13 -42.23 63.91
C PRO A 15 73.32 -42.50 64.84
N SER A 16 73.07 -42.67 66.13
CA SER A 16 74.08 -43.04 67.13
C SER A 16 73.98 -44.51 67.49
N THR A 17 75.12 -45.17 67.66
CA THR A 17 75.21 -46.55 68.20
C THR A 17 75.40 -46.57 69.72
N ASP A 18 75.48 -45.40 70.37
CA ASP A 18 75.58 -45.30 71.83
C ASP A 18 74.22 -45.66 72.46
N ILE A 19 74.26 -46.60 73.40
CA ILE A 19 73.07 -47.09 74.09
C ILE A 19 72.33 -45.98 74.85
N ARG A 20 73.05 -44.95 75.34
CA ARG A 20 72.44 -43.81 76.03
C ARG A 20 71.56 -43.00 75.11
N ASP A 21 71.97 -42.82 73.86
CA ASP A 21 71.19 -42.11 72.83
C ASP A 21 69.97 -42.92 72.40
N ALA A 22 70.11 -44.24 72.30
CA ALA A 22 68.99 -45.12 71.97
C ALA A 22 67.92 -45.12 73.08
N VAL A 23 68.34 -45.18 74.35
CA VAL A 23 67.43 -45.12 75.50
C VAL A 23 66.79 -43.75 75.63
N TYR A 24 67.56 -42.65 75.47
CA TYR A 24 67.01 -41.30 75.49
C TYR A 24 66.03 -41.07 74.33
N ALA A 25 66.38 -41.49 73.11
CA ALA A 25 65.50 -41.38 71.95
C ALA A 25 64.21 -42.22 72.12
N GLY A 26 64.30 -43.41 72.72
CA GLY A 26 63.13 -44.23 73.06
C GLY A 26 62.19 -43.54 74.06
N ALA A 27 62.75 -42.86 75.06
CA ALA A 27 61.95 -42.07 76.01
C ALA A 27 61.39 -40.78 75.40
N MET A 28 62.12 -40.14 74.49
CA MET A 28 61.58 -39.00 73.75
C MET A 28 60.50 -39.43 72.76
N LEU A 29 60.60 -40.64 72.19
CA LEU A 29 59.53 -41.22 71.37
C LEU A 29 58.26 -41.49 72.19
N ASP A 30 58.40 -41.95 73.44
CA ASP A 30 57.27 -42.01 74.36
C ASP A 30 56.66 -40.61 74.54
N LYS A 31 57.47 -39.58 74.85
CA LYS A 31 56.99 -38.19 74.87
C LYS A 31 56.31 -37.73 73.58
N VAL A 32 56.82 -38.10 72.40
CA VAL A 32 56.20 -37.77 71.12
C VAL A 32 54.77 -38.30 71.04
N VAL A 33 54.55 -39.51 71.54
CA VAL A 33 53.28 -40.23 71.39
C VAL A 33 52.31 -39.97 72.54
N THR A 34 52.81 -39.80 73.78
CA THR A 34 51.99 -39.76 75.00
C THR A 34 51.97 -38.41 75.71
N SER A 35 52.86 -37.47 75.36
CA SER A 35 52.88 -36.15 75.99
C SER A 35 51.78 -35.24 75.45
N THR A 36 51.16 -34.47 76.35
CA THR A 36 50.26 -33.37 76.02
C THR A 36 50.99 -32.06 75.73
N GLU A 37 52.32 -32.01 75.94
CA GLU A 37 53.13 -30.84 75.55
C GLU A 37 53.21 -30.79 74.01
N PRO A 38 53.08 -29.61 73.38
CA PRO A 38 53.05 -29.51 71.92
C PRO A 38 54.40 -29.81 71.27
N LYS A 39 55.50 -29.69 72.01
CA LYS A 39 56.85 -29.90 71.51
C LYS A 39 57.69 -30.71 72.49
N TYR A 40 58.72 -31.34 71.97
CA TYR A 40 59.80 -31.93 72.76
C TYR A 40 61.15 -31.53 72.16
N THR A 41 62.20 -31.58 72.98
CA THR A 41 63.57 -31.34 72.55
C THR A 41 64.28 -32.67 72.33
N ASP A 42 64.84 -32.86 71.14
CA ASP A 42 65.64 -34.02 70.83
C ASP A 42 67.00 -33.98 71.56
N ARG A 43 67.79 -35.05 71.40
CA ARG A 43 69.09 -35.18 72.08
C ARG A 43 70.16 -34.18 71.60
N LEU A 44 69.95 -33.53 70.45
CA LEU A 44 70.86 -32.52 69.89
C LEU A 44 70.36 -31.09 70.14
N GLY A 45 69.29 -30.91 70.93
CA GLY A 45 68.71 -29.61 71.24
C GLY A 45 67.69 -29.10 70.22
N GLY A 46 67.29 -29.90 69.21
CA GLY A 46 66.27 -29.54 68.23
C GLY A 46 64.86 -29.66 68.80
N GLU A 47 64.03 -28.62 68.66
CA GLU A 47 62.62 -28.68 69.02
C GLU A 47 61.77 -29.29 67.88
N HIS A 48 60.96 -30.30 68.21
CA HIS A 48 60.03 -30.95 67.27
C HIS A 48 58.64 -31.07 67.88
N TYR A 49 57.62 -31.22 67.04
CA TYR A 49 56.24 -31.41 67.52
C TYR A 49 56.00 -32.82 68.04
N THR A 50 55.22 -32.93 69.11
CA THR A 50 54.57 -34.18 69.52
C THR A 50 53.34 -34.46 68.65
N VAL A 51 52.71 -35.63 68.81
CA VAL A 51 51.45 -35.95 68.11
C VAL A 51 50.35 -34.93 68.44
N ASP A 52 50.23 -34.53 69.71
CA ASP A 52 49.26 -33.51 70.12
C ASP A 52 49.61 -32.12 69.56
N GLY A 53 50.91 -31.79 69.43
CA GLY A 53 51.36 -30.56 68.77
C GLY A 53 50.99 -30.51 67.29
N ILE A 54 51.19 -31.62 66.56
CA ILE A 54 50.80 -31.74 65.14
C ILE A 54 49.28 -31.62 64.99
N LYS A 55 48.52 -32.27 65.87
CA LYS A 55 47.05 -32.18 65.87
C LYS A 55 46.58 -30.75 66.11
N ALA A 56 47.15 -30.06 67.10
CA ALA A 56 46.81 -28.67 67.40
C ALA A 56 47.09 -27.73 66.22
N GLU A 57 48.19 -27.93 65.49
CA GLU A 57 48.50 -27.11 64.33
C GLU A 57 47.62 -27.47 63.11
N GLY A 58 47.29 -28.75 62.94
CA GLY A 58 46.29 -29.21 61.97
C GLY A 58 44.91 -28.60 62.22
N ASP A 59 44.47 -28.56 63.48
CA ASP A 59 43.19 -27.97 63.89
C ASP A 59 43.16 -26.46 63.57
N LYS A 60 44.27 -25.73 63.73
CA LYS A 60 44.37 -24.31 63.33
C LYS A 60 44.22 -24.12 61.82
N VAL A 61 44.91 -24.94 61.01
CA VAL A 61 44.84 -24.84 59.55
C VAL A 61 43.44 -25.17 59.05
N VAL A 62 42.79 -26.18 59.64
CA VAL A 62 41.40 -26.51 59.34
C VAL A 62 40.47 -25.34 59.69
N GLU A 63 40.65 -24.72 60.85
CA GLU A 63 39.85 -23.57 61.28
C GLU A 63 40.08 -22.33 60.40
N GLU A 64 41.33 -22.03 60.05
CA GLU A 64 41.66 -20.95 59.11
C GLU A 64 41.06 -21.21 57.72
N THR A 65 41.13 -22.45 57.23
CA THR A 65 40.53 -22.84 55.95
C THR A 65 39.00 -22.71 56.01
N ARG A 66 38.37 -23.12 57.12
CA ARG A 66 36.92 -22.97 57.36
C ARG A 66 36.49 -21.50 57.35
N GLN A 67 37.27 -20.61 57.95
CA GLN A 67 36.98 -19.16 58.01
C GLN A 67 37.18 -18.47 56.65
N ASN A 68 38.04 -18.98 55.77
CA ASN A 68 38.36 -18.36 54.47
C ASN A 68 37.56 -18.92 53.27
N LEU A 69 36.82 -20.02 53.43
CA LEU A 69 35.94 -20.61 52.40
C LEU A 69 34.58 -19.91 52.24
N ILE A 70 34.36 -18.80 52.96
CA ILE A 70 33.10 -18.02 52.97
C ILE A 70 32.55 -17.63 51.58
N PRO A 71 33.33 -17.46 50.48
CA PRO A 71 32.71 -17.16 49.19
C PRO A 71 31.90 -18.32 48.57
N LEU A 72 31.95 -19.55 49.12
CA LEU A 72 31.32 -20.75 48.53
C LEU A 72 30.22 -21.40 49.39
N SER A 73 29.59 -20.64 50.30
CA SER A 73 28.50 -21.06 51.21
C SER A 73 27.75 -22.34 50.82
N ARG A 74 27.62 -23.28 51.78
CA ARG A 74 26.75 -24.46 51.70
C ARG A 74 25.33 -24.00 51.32
N GLN A 75 24.80 -24.46 50.19
CA GLN A 75 23.40 -24.21 49.86
C GLN A 75 22.51 -25.04 50.79
N TYR A 76 21.69 -24.36 51.60
CA TYR A 76 20.74 -25.03 52.47
C TYR A 76 19.45 -25.30 51.70
N MET A 77 18.90 -26.50 51.85
CA MET A 77 17.62 -26.85 51.22
C MET A 77 16.43 -26.23 51.93
N THR A 78 16.56 -25.92 53.23
CA THR A 78 15.50 -25.30 54.03
C THR A 78 16.04 -24.21 54.94
N LEU A 79 15.20 -23.25 55.31
CA LEU A 79 15.55 -22.19 56.26
C LEU A 79 15.81 -22.77 57.66
N ALA A 80 15.14 -23.86 58.04
CA ALA A 80 15.35 -24.52 59.32
C ALA A 80 16.76 -25.11 59.43
N ASP A 81 17.26 -25.73 58.36
CA ASP A 81 18.63 -26.25 58.33
C ASP A 81 19.66 -25.11 58.39
N ALA A 82 19.41 -24.01 57.68
CA ALA A 82 20.25 -22.82 57.76
C ALA A 82 20.25 -22.19 59.17
N GLN A 83 19.09 -22.17 59.83
CA GLN A 83 18.94 -21.63 61.18
C GLN A 83 19.52 -22.55 62.25
N ALA A 84 19.52 -23.87 62.03
CA ALA A 84 20.21 -24.83 62.89
C ALA A 84 21.74 -24.67 62.79
N ASP A 85 22.24 -24.23 61.63
CA ASP A 85 23.66 -24.00 61.37
C ASP A 85 24.11 -22.55 61.67
N ILE A 86 23.32 -21.79 62.44
CA ILE A 86 23.56 -20.36 62.69
C ILE A 86 24.91 -20.06 63.32
N ALA A 87 25.50 -21.00 64.08
CA ALA A 87 26.82 -20.85 64.66
C ALA A 87 27.92 -20.70 63.58
N ASN A 88 27.68 -21.22 62.37
CA ASN A 88 28.59 -21.15 61.24
C ASN A 88 28.30 -19.98 60.29
N ILE A 89 27.26 -19.18 60.55
CA ILE A 89 26.90 -17.99 59.77
C ILE A 89 27.15 -16.77 60.65
N PRO A 90 28.25 -16.01 60.49
CA PRO A 90 28.55 -14.87 61.37
C PRO A 90 27.43 -13.83 61.42
N VAL A 91 27.28 -13.14 62.55
CA VAL A 91 26.33 -12.02 62.67
C VAL A 91 26.66 -10.96 61.62
N GLY A 92 25.64 -10.54 60.86
CA GLY A 92 25.77 -9.60 59.73
C GLY A 92 26.11 -10.27 58.39
N ALA A 93 26.44 -11.56 58.37
CA ALA A 93 26.69 -12.30 57.13
C ALA A 93 25.38 -12.77 56.47
N ALA A 94 25.42 -12.86 55.14
CA ALA A 94 24.33 -13.39 54.32
C ALA A 94 24.55 -14.87 53.98
N THR A 95 23.45 -15.63 53.91
CA THR A 95 23.40 -17.02 53.42
C THR A 95 22.27 -17.16 52.39
N TYR A 96 22.31 -18.24 51.61
CA TYR A 96 21.32 -18.54 50.57
C TYR A 96 20.61 -19.87 50.86
N VAL A 97 19.28 -19.83 50.83
CA VAL A 97 18.41 -21.01 51.01
C VAL A 97 17.70 -21.29 49.70
N ARG A 98 17.64 -22.56 49.27
CA ARG A 98 16.92 -22.96 48.05
C ARG A 98 15.46 -22.50 48.16
N SER A 99 14.98 -21.81 47.12
CA SER A 99 13.58 -21.40 47.05
C SER A 99 12.68 -22.64 47.00
N ALA A 100 11.70 -22.70 47.91
CA ALA A 100 10.78 -23.82 48.04
C ALA A 100 9.67 -23.81 46.98
N ASP A 101 9.29 -22.63 46.49
CA ASP A 101 8.27 -22.45 45.46
C ASP A 101 8.87 -22.40 44.03
N GLY A 102 10.20 -22.40 43.91
CA GLY A 102 10.91 -22.35 42.65
C GLY A 102 10.85 -20.99 41.96
N SER A 103 10.38 -19.94 42.65
CA SER A 103 10.35 -18.58 42.10
C SER A 103 11.75 -18.02 41.87
N SER A 104 12.74 -18.43 42.65
CA SER A 104 14.16 -18.04 42.49
C SER A 104 15.05 -19.28 42.54
N LEU A 105 16.36 -19.15 42.23
CA LEU A 105 17.31 -20.24 42.50
C LEU A 105 17.59 -20.38 44.00
N ALA A 106 17.66 -19.26 44.71
CA ALA A 106 17.80 -19.20 46.16
C ALA A 106 17.40 -17.83 46.71
N ASP A 107 16.88 -17.81 47.92
CA ASP A 107 16.53 -16.59 48.65
C ASP A 107 17.63 -16.23 49.65
N GLU A 108 17.96 -14.95 49.76
CA GLU A 108 19.01 -14.46 50.65
C GLU A 108 18.47 -14.13 52.05
N TYR A 109 19.18 -14.61 53.07
CA TYR A 109 18.91 -14.33 54.48
C TYR A 109 20.15 -13.77 55.14
N ILE A 110 19.98 -12.79 56.04
CA ILE A 110 21.05 -12.24 56.87
C ILE A 110 20.93 -12.73 58.29
N ASN A 111 22.04 -13.09 58.93
CA ASN A 111 22.05 -13.38 60.36
C ASN A 111 21.98 -12.06 61.16
N ASN A 112 20.83 -11.77 61.73
CA ASN A 112 20.63 -10.64 62.64
C ASN A 112 20.68 -11.13 64.09
N ALA A 113 21.87 -11.09 64.69
CA ALA A 113 22.12 -11.43 66.09
C ALA A 113 21.61 -12.83 66.54
N GLY A 114 21.78 -13.84 65.68
CA GLY A 114 21.40 -15.23 65.95
C GLY A 114 20.10 -15.68 65.27
N ALA A 115 19.41 -14.79 64.56
CA ALA A 115 18.19 -15.11 63.81
C ALA A 115 18.35 -14.76 62.32
N LEU A 116 18.09 -15.73 61.44
CA LEU A 116 18.07 -15.50 60.00
C LEU A 116 16.82 -14.72 59.62
N THR A 117 17.03 -13.56 58.99
CA THR A 117 15.97 -12.68 58.52
C THR A 117 16.10 -12.51 57.01
N ALA A 118 15.00 -12.63 56.27
CA ALA A 118 15.02 -12.45 54.81
C ALA A 118 15.43 -11.01 54.45
N THR A 119 16.36 -10.84 53.52
CA THR A 119 16.80 -9.51 53.07
C THR A 119 15.90 -8.93 51.98
N GLY A 120 15.08 -9.79 51.35
CA GLY A 120 14.31 -9.48 50.16
C GLY A 120 15.08 -9.63 48.85
N ARG A 121 16.41 -9.85 48.90
CA ARG A 121 17.22 -10.16 47.72
C ARG A 121 17.15 -11.65 47.42
N ARG A 122 17.20 -12.00 46.13
CA ARG A 122 17.09 -13.38 45.64
C ARG A 122 18.05 -13.58 44.47
N MET A 123 18.47 -14.82 44.26
CA MET A 123 19.29 -15.22 43.12
C MET A 123 18.35 -15.59 41.97
N PRO A 124 18.32 -14.83 40.87
CA PRO A 124 17.28 -14.98 39.86
C PRO A 124 17.46 -16.29 39.09
N ALA A 125 16.35 -16.97 38.78
CA ALA A 125 16.37 -18.10 37.86
C ALA A 125 16.54 -17.62 36.41
N GLN A 126 17.12 -18.44 35.55
CA GLN A 126 17.28 -18.09 34.13
C GLN A 126 15.94 -17.72 33.48
N GLN A 127 14.87 -18.42 33.86
CA GLN A 127 13.51 -18.10 33.44
C GLN A 127 13.03 -16.70 33.88
N GLU A 128 13.41 -16.21 35.06
CA GLU A 128 13.07 -14.86 35.52
C GLU A 128 13.86 -13.78 34.77
N VAL A 129 15.14 -14.03 34.48
CA VAL A 129 15.98 -13.10 33.70
C VAL A 129 15.46 -13.00 32.26
N GLU A 130 15.10 -14.13 31.66
CA GLU A 130 14.46 -14.19 30.34
C GLU A 130 13.08 -13.51 30.34
N GLN A 131 12.30 -13.62 31.42
CA GLN A 131 11.03 -12.90 31.57
C GLN A 131 11.22 -11.39 31.73
N ALA A 132 12.19 -10.93 32.52
CA ALA A 132 12.49 -9.51 32.71
C ALA A 132 13.04 -8.87 31.42
N GLN A 133 13.91 -9.58 30.71
CA GLN A 133 14.39 -9.18 29.39
C GLN A 133 13.24 -9.14 28.37
N SER A 134 12.38 -10.17 28.35
CA SER A 134 11.19 -10.20 27.51
C SER A 134 10.23 -9.06 27.83
N ALA A 135 10.07 -8.68 29.10
CA ALA A 135 9.23 -7.55 29.52
C ALA A 135 9.82 -6.19 29.11
N ALA A 136 11.15 -6.01 29.20
CA ALA A 136 11.84 -4.81 28.74
C ALA A 136 11.82 -4.68 27.21
N GLU A 137 12.02 -5.79 26.49
CA GLU A 137 11.88 -5.88 25.03
C GLU A 137 10.42 -5.65 24.61
N SER A 138 9.44 -6.12 25.39
CA SER A 138 8.01 -5.87 25.17
C SER A 138 7.63 -4.41 25.40
N ALA A 139 8.21 -3.74 26.41
CA ALA A 139 8.00 -2.31 26.64
C ALA A 139 8.60 -1.46 25.52
N ALA A 140 9.81 -1.80 25.04
CA ALA A 140 10.44 -1.14 23.90
C ALA A 140 9.71 -1.43 22.56
N ALA A 141 9.19 -2.64 22.37
CA ALA A 141 8.41 -3.02 21.19
C ALA A 141 7.00 -2.40 21.18
N SER A 142 6.38 -2.19 22.35
CA SER A 142 5.06 -1.56 22.47
C SER A 142 5.04 -0.08 22.05
N ALA A 143 6.18 0.61 22.10
CA ALA A 143 6.34 1.97 21.60
C ALA A 143 6.51 2.05 20.08
N ALA A 144 6.78 0.92 19.40
CA ALA A 144 7.07 0.85 17.97
C ALA A 144 6.11 -0.06 17.16
N SER A 145 5.15 -0.73 17.81
CA SER A 145 4.08 -1.50 17.14
C SER A 145 2.96 -0.58 16.64
N GLY A 146 2.61 -0.66 15.36
CA GLY A 146 1.47 0.08 14.81
C GLY A 146 0.15 -0.27 15.49
N LEU A 147 -0.63 0.76 15.85
CA LEU A 147 -1.97 0.64 16.41
C LEU A 147 -2.92 0.00 15.38
N ASN A 148 -3.79 -0.96 15.75
CA ASN A 148 -4.96 -1.28 14.90
C ASN A 148 -5.94 -0.12 15.01
N VAL A 149 -5.82 0.81 14.06
CA VAL A 149 -6.67 1.99 13.97
C VAL A 149 -8.01 1.59 13.33
N LEU A 150 -9.07 1.59 14.13
CA LEU A 150 -10.41 1.26 13.62
C LEU A 150 -11.08 2.46 12.94
N PHE A 151 -10.65 3.66 13.33
CA PHE A 151 -11.20 4.92 12.87
C PHE A 151 -10.24 6.06 13.16
N ASP A 152 -9.81 6.76 12.11
CA ASP A 152 -8.94 7.94 12.19
C ASP A 152 -9.47 8.99 11.19
N PRO A 153 -10.32 9.91 11.66
CA PRO A 153 -11.05 10.84 10.81
C PRO A 153 -10.16 11.90 10.17
N LEU A 154 -8.91 12.04 10.64
CA LEU A 154 -7.92 13.00 10.16
C LEU A 154 -6.72 12.32 9.47
N CYS A 155 -6.68 10.98 9.44
CA CYS A 155 -5.60 10.14 8.89
C CYS A 155 -4.20 10.37 9.51
N GLU A 156 -4.07 11.06 10.64
CA GLU A 156 -2.79 11.45 11.24
C GLU A 156 -1.96 10.25 11.74
N VAL A 157 -2.64 9.20 12.24
CA VAL A 157 -2.01 8.00 12.80
C VAL A 157 -1.84 6.92 11.72
N LEU A 158 -2.81 6.80 10.81
CA LEU A 158 -2.71 5.91 9.64
C LEU A 158 -1.52 6.27 8.72
N LEU A 159 -1.17 7.56 8.63
CA LEU A 159 -0.05 8.04 7.82
C LEU A 159 1.33 7.72 8.42
N SER A 160 1.42 7.55 9.73
CA SER A 160 2.68 7.32 10.45
C SER A 160 2.92 5.84 10.79
N ASN A 161 1.87 5.02 10.95
CA ASN A 161 1.99 3.58 11.24
C ASN A 161 0.89 2.75 10.55
N PRO A 162 1.02 2.43 9.25
CA PRO A 162 0.03 1.64 8.53
C PRO A 162 0.22 0.13 8.79
N THR A 163 -0.50 -0.47 9.72
CA THR A 163 -0.54 -1.93 9.98
C THR A 163 -1.83 -2.26 10.77
N ILE A 164 -2.71 -3.24 10.53
CA ILE A 164 -2.80 -4.45 9.68
C ILE A 164 -4.26 -4.60 9.20
N GLY A 165 -4.48 -5.18 8.00
CA GLY A 165 -5.79 -5.65 7.52
C GLY A 165 -6.62 -4.58 6.83
N GLY A 166 -6.46 -4.43 5.50
CA GLY A 166 -7.12 -3.43 4.65
C GLY A 166 -8.65 -3.57 4.55
N LYS A 167 -9.34 -3.39 5.67
CA LYS A 167 -10.74 -3.77 5.85
C LYS A 167 -11.39 -2.87 6.90
N THR A 168 -11.50 -1.58 6.64
CA THR A 168 -12.42 -0.68 7.36
C THR A 168 -13.86 -1.12 7.04
N HIS A 169 -14.35 -2.19 7.68
CA HIS A 169 -15.70 -2.71 7.44
C HIS A 169 -16.73 -1.81 8.12
N VAL A 170 -17.73 -1.38 7.35
CA VAL A 170 -19.01 -0.90 7.86
C VAL A 170 -20.05 -1.99 7.58
N PRO A 171 -20.27 -2.96 8.47
CA PRO A 171 -21.32 -3.93 8.28
C PRO A 171 -22.65 -3.39 8.83
N LEU A 172 -23.62 -3.20 7.92
CA LEU A 172 -25.06 -3.33 8.15
C LEU A 172 -25.69 -2.51 9.29
N GLY A 173 -25.32 -1.24 9.41
CA GLY A 173 -26.12 -0.22 10.09
C GLY A 173 -26.30 0.96 9.16
N THR A 174 -27.55 1.39 8.92
CA THR A 174 -27.84 2.60 8.15
C THR A 174 -26.99 3.76 8.66
N LEU A 175 -26.15 4.33 7.80
CA LEU A 175 -25.53 5.63 8.05
C LEU A 175 -26.66 6.67 8.02
N THR A 176 -27.34 6.87 9.15
CA THR A 176 -28.22 8.02 9.30
C THR A 176 -27.32 9.23 9.51
N ALA A 177 -26.81 9.77 8.39
CA ALA A 177 -26.25 11.12 8.39
C ALA A 177 -27.36 12.05 8.91
N SER A 178 -27.21 12.54 10.14
CA SER A 178 -27.98 13.70 10.58
C SER A 178 -27.68 14.82 9.59
N LEU A 179 -28.73 15.43 9.04
CA LEU A 179 -28.71 16.55 8.10
C LEU A 179 -28.09 17.84 8.67
N SER A 180 -27.33 17.76 9.77
CA SER A 180 -26.62 18.87 10.37
C SER A 180 -25.13 18.78 10.07
N THR A 181 -24.68 19.69 9.22
CA THR A 181 -23.28 20.07 9.02
C THR A 181 -22.56 20.31 10.35
N ASN A 182 -21.30 19.84 10.44
CA ASN A 182 -20.30 20.06 11.49
C ASN A 182 -20.21 19.00 12.62
N SER A 183 -19.72 17.80 12.28
CA SER A 183 -18.99 16.94 13.24
C SER A 183 -17.94 17.78 13.98
N LYS A 184 -17.83 17.62 15.31
CA LYS A 184 -16.87 18.38 16.14
C LYS A 184 -15.46 17.80 16.10
N LEU A 185 -15.28 16.66 15.45
CA LEU A 185 -14.07 15.84 15.46
C LEU A 185 -13.52 15.52 14.06
N GLY A 186 -14.13 16.04 12.99
CA GLY A 186 -13.75 15.73 11.59
C GLY A 186 -14.64 14.67 10.95
N PHE A 187 -14.50 14.45 9.63
CA PHE A 187 -15.30 13.49 8.85
C PHE A 187 -14.40 12.39 8.28
N PRO A 188 -14.82 11.10 8.31
CA PRO A 188 -16.10 10.60 8.85
C PRO A 188 -16.20 10.73 10.38
N ALA A 189 -17.40 10.85 10.96
CA ALA A 189 -17.67 10.68 12.40
C ALA A 189 -18.86 9.74 12.59
N ILE A 190 -18.92 9.01 13.71
CA ILE A 190 -20.06 8.13 14.02
C ILE A 190 -20.90 8.78 15.07
N VAL A 191 -22.16 9.03 14.75
CA VAL A 191 -23.01 9.90 15.56
C VAL A 191 -24.22 9.11 16.02
N ALA A 192 -24.42 9.02 17.34
CA ALA A 192 -25.71 8.69 17.90
C ALA A 192 -26.51 9.99 17.99
N GLY A 193 -27.64 10.04 17.28
CA GLY A 193 -28.48 11.24 17.17
C GLY A 193 -28.94 11.80 18.52
N PRO A 194 -29.52 13.02 18.54
CA PRO A 194 -29.82 13.74 19.78
C PRO A 194 -30.95 13.11 20.62
N LEU A 195 -31.67 12.13 20.08
CA LEU A 195 -32.77 11.45 20.75
C LEU A 195 -32.24 10.46 21.80
N ALA A 196 -32.82 10.50 22.99
CA ALA A 196 -32.59 9.53 24.06
C ALA A 196 -32.74 8.09 23.55
N GLY A 197 -31.75 7.23 23.82
CA GLY A 197 -31.74 5.84 23.36
C GLY A 197 -31.14 5.63 21.97
N SER A 198 -30.67 6.68 21.30
CA SER A 198 -29.94 6.54 20.03
C SER A 198 -28.63 5.78 20.25
N VAL A 199 -28.37 4.79 19.40
CA VAL A 199 -27.17 3.96 19.41
C VAL A 199 -26.54 3.94 18.02
N ALA A 200 -25.22 4.09 17.96
CA ALA A 200 -24.43 3.85 16.76
C ALA A 200 -23.21 3.00 17.10
N ALA A 201 -22.79 2.10 16.21
CA ALA A 201 -21.77 1.09 16.51
C ALA A 201 -20.74 0.93 15.38
N ARG A 202 -19.53 0.51 15.78
CA ARG A 202 -18.54 -0.12 14.89
C ARG A 202 -18.24 -1.52 15.34
N THR A 203 -18.07 -2.41 14.38
CA THR A 203 -17.79 -3.82 14.63
C THR A 203 -16.40 -4.16 14.14
N VAL A 204 -15.64 -4.83 15.01
CA VAL A 204 -14.32 -5.38 14.73
C VAL A 204 -14.45 -6.89 14.63
N TRP A 205 -13.93 -7.48 13.56
CA TRP A 205 -13.76 -8.93 13.49
C TRP A 205 -12.46 -9.31 14.19
N LEU A 206 -12.53 -10.16 15.20
CA LEU A 206 -11.38 -10.46 16.05
C LEU A 206 -10.25 -11.13 15.27
N SER A 207 -10.61 -11.96 14.28
CA SER A 207 -9.66 -12.60 13.35
C SER A 207 -8.83 -11.61 12.54
N ASP A 208 -9.40 -10.45 12.19
CA ASP A 208 -8.71 -9.44 11.37
C ASP A 208 -7.59 -8.75 12.17
N CYS A 209 -7.67 -8.80 13.50
CA CYS A 209 -6.67 -8.27 14.43
C CYS A 209 -5.80 -9.37 15.04
N ALA A 210 -5.88 -10.62 14.54
CA ALA A 210 -5.23 -11.79 15.13
C ALA A 210 -5.58 -12.00 16.62
N ILE A 211 -6.78 -11.61 17.03
CA ILE A 211 -7.30 -11.77 18.39
C ILE A 211 -8.11 -13.08 18.45
N ILE A 212 -7.85 -13.90 19.46
CA ILE A 212 -8.54 -15.17 19.69
C ILE A 212 -9.28 -15.18 21.04
N ALA A 213 -10.15 -16.16 21.24
CA ALA A 213 -10.82 -16.35 22.53
C ALA A 213 -9.81 -16.63 23.64
N GLY A 214 -9.99 -16.00 24.80
CA GLY A 214 -9.07 -16.05 25.94
C GLY A 214 -8.06 -14.89 25.99
N ASP A 215 -7.83 -14.19 24.87
CA ASP A 215 -6.94 -13.04 24.86
C ASP A 215 -7.47 -11.92 25.76
N VAL A 216 -6.57 -11.22 26.44
CA VAL A 216 -6.86 -9.93 27.04
C VAL A 216 -6.54 -8.86 25.99
N ILE A 217 -7.47 -7.96 25.72
CA ILE A 217 -7.31 -6.86 24.77
C ILE A 217 -7.47 -5.51 25.48
N ASN A 218 -6.71 -4.51 25.05
CA ASN A 218 -6.88 -3.12 25.45
C ASN A 218 -7.56 -2.34 24.33
N VAL A 219 -8.65 -1.66 24.67
CA VAL A 219 -9.42 -0.83 23.75
C VAL A 219 -9.36 0.62 24.20
N LYS A 220 -8.83 1.49 23.33
CA LYS A 220 -8.76 2.94 23.56
C LYS A 220 -9.75 3.64 22.64
N VAL A 221 -10.52 4.59 23.18
CA VAL A 221 -11.59 5.27 22.45
C VAL A 221 -11.52 6.77 22.71
N THR A 222 -11.63 7.56 21.65
CA THR A 222 -11.87 9.01 21.73
C THR A 222 -13.29 9.29 21.23
N SER A 223 -14.05 10.05 22.00
CA SER A 223 -15.45 10.39 21.71
C SER A 223 -15.76 11.81 22.15
N TRP A 224 -16.81 12.43 21.61
CA TRP A 224 -17.29 13.75 22.00
C TRP A 224 -18.76 13.69 22.43
N TYR A 225 -19.10 14.42 23.48
CA TYR A 225 -20.45 14.46 24.05
C TYR A 225 -20.93 15.90 24.19
N ALA A 226 -22.18 16.18 23.82
CA ALA A 226 -22.76 17.51 24.00
C ALA A 226 -22.96 17.86 25.48
N ASN A 227 -23.42 16.91 26.30
CA ASN A 227 -23.55 17.02 27.75
C ASN A 227 -23.01 15.76 28.46
N VAL A 228 -22.79 15.85 29.77
CA VAL A 228 -22.45 14.69 30.60
C VAL A 228 -23.59 13.66 30.57
N GLY A 229 -23.25 12.37 30.50
CA GLY A 229 -24.21 11.26 30.62
C GLY A 229 -24.16 10.22 29.49
N GLY A 230 -23.62 10.56 28.32
CA GLY A 230 -23.43 9.59 27.24
C GLY A 230 -22.40 8.51 27.61
N ARG A 231 -22.39 7.39 26.88
CA ARG A 231 -21.47 6.28 27.18
C ARG A 231 -20.97 5.55 25.93
N VAL A 232 -19.87 4.83 26.09
CA VAL A 232 -19.40 3.81 25.15
C VAL A 232 -19.71 2.42 25.70
N ALA A 233 -20.31 1.56 24.89
CA ALA A 233 -20.55 0.16 25.21
C ALA A 233 -19.67 -0.76 24.34
N PHE A 234 -19.09 -1.78 24.97
CA PHE A 234 -18.27 -2.80 24.33
C PHE A 234 -18.99 -4.14 24.39
N VAL A 235 -19.29 -4.73 23.22
CA VAL A 235 -20.19 -5.89 23.11
C VAL A 235 -19.57 -6.98 22.25
N PHE A 236 -19.20 -8.11 22.83
CA PHE A 236 -18.76 -9.27 22.06
C PHE A 236 -19.96 -9.96 21.39
N ARG A 237 -19.76 -10.46 20.18
CA ARG A 237 -20.77 -11.21 19.42
C ARG A 237 -20.18 -12.48 18.80
N ASN A 238 -21.03 -13.50 18.67
CA ASN A 238 -20.69 -14.73 17.94
C ASN A 238 -20.86 -14.58 16.41
N SER A 239 -20.64 -15.67 15.68
CA SER A 239 -20.78 -15.74 14.22
C SER A 239 -22.19 -15.43 13.71
N SER A 240 -23.24 -15.72 14.48
CA SER A 240 -24.63 -15.37 14.13
C SER A 240 -25.00 -13.91 14.47
N GLY A 241 -24.13 -13.21 15.19
CA GLY A 241 -24.35 -11.81 15.60
C GLY A 241 -25.05 -11.69 16.95
N THR A 242 -25.24 -12.80 17.68
CA THR A 242 -25.80 -12.78 19.03
C THR A 242 -24.77 -12.21 20.02
N GLN A 243 -25.21 -11.36 20.95
CA GLN A 243 -24.36 -10.84 22.01
C GLN A 243 -23.92 -11.97 22.96
N LEU A 244 -22.64 -11.95 23.34
CA LEU A 244 -22.04 -12.87 24.29
C LEU A 244 -21.76 -12.13 25.60
N GLY A 245 -22.33 -12.64 26.69
CA GLY A 245 -22.18 -12.05 28.02
C GLY A 245 -22.78 -10.64 28.15
N THR A 246 -22.36 -9.95 29.21
CA THR A 246 -22.83 -8.59 29.54
C THR A 246 -21.96 -7.54 28.85
N GLN A 247 -22.59 -6.54 28.22
CA GLN A 247 -21.86 -5.42 27.64
C GLN A 247 -21.07 -4.65 28.71
N GLN A 248 -19.85 -4.25 28.39
CA GLN A 248 -19.02 -3.42 29.26
C GLN A 248 -19.23 -1.94 28.92
N LEU A 249 -19.31 -1.07 29.93
CA LEU A 249 -19.71 0.33 29.75
C LEU A 249 -18.64 1.28 30.29
N GLN A 250 -18.40 2.36 29.56
CA GLN A 250 -17.57 3.49 29.99
C GLN A 250 -18.36 4.79 29.81
N TYR A 251 -18.54 5.55 30.87
CA TYR A 251 -19.37 6.77 30.87
C TYR A 251 -18.52 8.01 30.59
N ALA A 252 -19.09 8.96 29.87
CA ALA A 252 -18.50 10.29 29.70
C ALA A 252 -18.39 10.99 31.06
N THR A 253 -17.21 11.49 31.38
CA THR A 253 -16.96 12.19 32.66
C THR A 253 -17.16 13.69 32.54
N THR A 254 -17.08 14.22 31.33
CA THR A 254 -17.27 15.65 31.01
C THR A 254 -18.04 15.83 29.70
N ALA A 255 -18.64 17.00 29.49
CA ALA A 255 -19.03 17.44 28.16
C ALA A 255 -17.77 17.73 27.31
N GLY A 256 -17.86 17.59 25.99
CA GLY A 256 -16.71 17.72 25.08
C GLY A 256 -15.98 16.39 24.82
N VAL A 257 -14.69 16.48 24.48
CA VAL A 257 -13.86 15.32 24.10
C VAL A 257 -13.50 14.49 25.33
N ASN A 258 -13.76 13.19 25.26
CA ASN A 258 -13.42 12.19 26.27
C ASN A 258 -12.49 11.13 25.64
N ARG A 259 -11.45 10.74 26.38
CA ARG A 259 -10.55 9.64 26.03
C ARG A 259 -10.72 8.54 27.06
N LEU A 260 -11.10 7.35 26.60
CA LEU A 260 -11.46 6.20 27.41
C LEU A 260 -10.52 5.03 27.08
N SER A 261 -10.20 4.22 28.07
CA SER A 261 -9.39 3.01 27.89
C SER A 261 -9.99 1.90 28.75
N ILE A 262 -10.12 0.70 28.19
CA ILE A 262 -10.64 -0.48 28.89
C ILE A 262 -9.87 -1.73 28.49
N SER A 263 -9.62 -2.61 29.46
CA SER A 263 -9.11 -3.96 29.23
C SER A 263 -10.26 -4.96 29.24
N LEU A 264 -10.34 -5.82 28.23
CA LEU A 264 -11.41 -6.80 28.03
C LEU A 264 -10.81 -8.19 27.81
N THR A 265 -11.36 -9.23 28.42
CA THR A 265 -11.02 -10.61 28.05
C THR A 265 -11.99 -11.10 26.98
N VAL A 266 -11.47 -11.67 25.89
CA VAL A 266 -12.27 -12.16 24.77
C VAL A 266 -12.97 -13.46 25.16
N PRO A 267 -14.31 -13.51 25.19
CA PRO A 267 -15.04 -14.69 25.63
C PRO A 267 -15.01 -15.81 24.58
N SER A 268 -15.19 -17.05 25.03
CA SER A 268 -15.31 -18.21 24.13
C SER A 268 -16.44 -18.02 23.12
N GLY A 269 -16.18 -18.39 21.86
CA GLY A 269 -17.13 -18.24 20.75
C GLY A 269 -17.30 -16.81 20.23
N ALA A 270 -16.57 -15.82 20.76
CA ALA A 270 -16.54 -14.48 20.22
C ALA A 270 -15.84 -14.45 18.86
N VAL A 271 -16.52 -13.83 17.90
CA VAL A 271 -16.00 -13.62 16.54
C VAL A 271 -15.90 -12.11 16.24
N ARG A 272 -16.69 -11.30 16.94
CA ARG A 272 -16.79 -9.85 16.75
C ARG A 272 -16.81 -9.10 18.07
N LEU A 273 -16.30 -7.86 18.05
CA LEU A 273 -16.46 -6.85 19.10
C LEU A 273 -17.15 -5.61 18.53
N ASP A 274 -18.30 -5.23 19.06
CA ASP A 274 -18.91 -3.93 18.79
C ASP A 274 -18.45 -2.88 19.80
N ILE A 275 -18.07 -1.71 19.30
CA ILE A 275 -17.85 -0.49 20.07
C ILE A 275 -18.98 0.48 19.73
N ARG A 276 -19.85 0.76 20.70
CA ARG A 276 -21.07 1.55 20.50
C ARG A 276 -21.02 2.85 21.25
N VAL A 277 -21.42 3.93 20.61
CA VAL A 277 -21.80 5.17 21.31
C VAL A 277 -23.30 5.13 21.57
N GLU A 278 -23.67 5.41 22.83
CA GLU A 278 -25.05 5.39 23.28
C GLU A 278 -25.41 6.73 23.93
N ASN A 279 -26.47 7.35 23.43
CA ASN A 279 -27.06 8.54 24.02
C ASN A 279 -28.02 8.13 25.14
N THR A 280 -27.58 8.26 26.40
CA THR A 280 -28.47 8.11 27.55
C THR A 280 -29.29 9.39 27.71
N ALA A 281 -30.48 9.33 28.32
CA ALA A 281 -31.60 10.26 28.14
C ALA A 281 -31.37 11.78 28.37
N ASN A 282 -30.16 12.25 28.66
CA ASN A 282 -29.82 13.65 28.90
C ASN A 282 -28.52 14.13 28.20
N ALA A 283 -27.84 13.31 27.38
CA ALA A 283 -26.50 13.64 26.87
C ALA A 283 -26.47 14.52 25.60
N GLY A 284 -27.60 14.69 24.90
CA GLY A 284 -27.65 15.41 23.63
C GLY A 284 -26.94 14.66 22.49
N LEU A 285 -26.29 15.36 21.55
CA LEU A 285 -25.55 14.73 20.45
C LEU A 285 -24.30 14.00 20.96
N VAL A 286 -24.05 12.77 20.49
CA VAL A 286 -22.86 11.97 20.86
C VAL A 286 -22.10 11.51 19.62
N GLU A 287 -20.79 11.73 19.58
CA GLU A 287 -19.92 11.42 18.45
C GLU A 287 -18.74 10.51 18.85
N LEU A 288 -18.41 9.50 18.04
CA LEU A 288 -17.18 8.69 18.17
C LEU A 288 -16.11 9.23 17.22
N ALA A 289 -14.93 9.58 17.76
CA ALA A 289 -13.81 10.21 17.05
C ALA A 289 -12.74 9.23 16.61
N ALA A 290 -12.39 8.24 17.44
CA ALA A 290 -11.37 7.24 17.14
C ALA A 290 -11.53 6.03 18.06
N ALA A 291 -11.19 4.83 17.59
CA ALA A 291 -11.13 3.63 18.41
C ALA A 291 -9.92 2.77 18.00
N PHE A 292 -9.21 2.22 18.99
CA PHE A 292 -8.00 1.42 18.82
C PHE A 292 -8.12 0.14 19.63
N VAL A 293 -7.75 -1.02 19.07
CA VAL A 293 -7.81 -2.32 19.75
C VAL A 293 -6.46 -3.05 19.63
N MET A 294 -5.91 -3.50 20.76
CA MET A 294 -4.64 -4.25 20.80
C MET A 294 -4.78 -5.44 21.75
N THR A 295 -4.12 -6.57 21.46
CA THR A 295 -3.95 -7.65 22.46
C THR A 295 -2.93 -7.22 23.52
N ALA A 296 -3.09 -7.71 24.74
CA ALA A 296 -2.20 -7.40 25.86
C ALA A 296 -0.86 -8.16 25.78
N ASN A 297 -0.78 -9.25 24.98
CA ASN A 297 0.33 -10.22 24.99
C ASN A 297 0.87 -10.60 23.59
N ALA A 298 0.57 -9.89 22.49
CA ALA A 298 1.07 -10.32 21.17
C ALA A 298 2.57 -10.04 20.98
N ILE A 299 3.32 -11.11 20.69
CA ILE A 299 4.68 -11.08 20.13
C ILE A 299 4.55 -10.84 18.62
N ALA A 300 5.05 -9.71 18.11
CA ALA A 300 5.08 -9.45 16.68
C ALA A 300 6.30 -10.11 16.04
N ASN A 301 6.10 -11.00 15.07
CA ASN A 301 7.15 -11.32 14.11
C ASN A 301 7.26 -10.15 13.12
N PRO A 302 8.43 -9.52 12.95
CA PRO A 302 8.61 -8.43 11.99
C PRO A 302 8.36 -8.98 10.58
N SER A 303 7.42 -8.38 9.85
CA SER A 303 7.39 -8.52 8.39
C SER A 303 7.93 -7.24 7.76
N VAL A 304 8.88 -7.42 6.84
CA VAL A 304 9.52 -6.34 6.10
C VAL A 304 8.47 -5.63 5.22
N PRO A 305 8.42 -4.29 5.19
CA PRO A 305 7.53 -3.55 4.32
C PRO A 305 7.74 -3.95 2.85
N GLY A 306 6.68 -4.38 2.18
CA GLY A 306 6.69 -4.57 0.71
C GLY A 306 6.44 -5.98 0.17
N ARG A 307 6.14 -6.98 1.00
CA ARG A 307 5.64 -8.28 0.51
C ARG A 307 4.28 -8.60 1.12
N PRO A 308 3.22 -8.81 0.31
CA PRO A 308 1.95 -9.30 0.83
C PRO A 308 2.16 -10.68 1.45
N LEU A 309 1.83 -10.85 2.72
CA LEU A 309 1.48 -12.17 3.25
C LEU A 309 0.19 -12.59 2.54
N SER A 310 0.19 -13.79 1.96
CA SER A 310 -0.99 -14.37 1.30
C SER A 310 -2.19 -14.33 2.26
N PRO A 311 -3.37 -13.84 1.83
CA PRO A 311 -4.54 -13.64 2.71
C PRO A 311 -5.27 -14.93 3.11
N TYR A 312 -4.68 -16.11 2.91
CA TYR A 312 -5.31 -17.38 3.21
C TYR A 312 -4.42 -18.25 4.12
N PRO A 313 -4.56 -18.18 5.45
CA PRO A 313 -4.24 -19.33 6.27
C PRO A 313 -5.27 -20.40 5.94
N VAL A 314 -4.94 -21.32 5.03
CA VAL A 314 -5.74 -22.53 4.80
C VAL A 314 -5.63 -23.37 6.08
N PRO A 315 -6.74 -23.69 6.77
CA PRO A 315 -6.70 -24.56 7.93
C PRO A 315 -6.10 -25.92 7.52
N LEU A 316 -5.13 -26.41 8.30
CA LEU A 316 -4.57 -27.73 8.09
C LEU A 316 -5.68 -28.79 8.29
N SER A 317 -5.86 -29.67 7.32
CA SER A 317 -6.79 -30.80 7.43
C SER A 317 -6.31 -31.82 8.48
N ALA A 318 -7.22 -32.65 8.97
CA ALA A 318 -6.86 -33.76 9.84
C ALA A 318 -5.85 -34.69 9.11
N GLY A 319 -4.68 -34.93 9.73
CA GLY A 319 -3.58 -35.71 9.15
C GLY A 319 -2.54 -34.89 8.38
N ALA A 320 -2.66 -33.57 8.34
CA ALA A 320 -1.68 -32.72 7.66
C ALA A 320 -0.33 -32.69 8.39
N VAL A 321 0.75 -32.73 7.60
CA VAL A 321 2.13 -32.55 8.09
C VAL A 321 2.32 -31.07 8.44
N SER A 322 2.57 -30.77 9.71
CA SER A 322 2.71 -29.40 10.20
C SER A 322 4.07 -28.80 9.87
N THR A 323 4.20 -27.48 10.06
CA THR A 323 5.48 -26.75 9.92
C THR A 323 6.60 -27.30 10.80
N HIS A 324 6.27 -27.96 11.92
CA HIS A 324 7.25 -28.62 12.79
C HIS A 324 7.79 -29.94 12.21
N ALA A 325 7.08 -30.55 11.26
CA ALA A 325 7.39 -31.86 10.70
C ALA A 325 8.14 -31.82 9.36
N ILE A 326 8.39 -30.62 8.80
CA ILE A 326 9.13 -30.42 7.55
C ILE A 326 10.26 -29.41 7.79
N GLN A 327 11.51 -29.77 7.48
CA GLN A 327 12.62 -28.83 7.58
C GLN A 327 12.48 -27.67 6.57
N LYS A 328 13.05 -26.51 6.93
CA LYS A 328 13.05 -25.32 6.08
C LYS A 328 13.66 -25.66 4.70
N LYS A 329 12.90 -25.40 3.62
CA LYS A 329 13.24 -25.71 2.21
C LYS A 329 13.25 -27.21 1.82
N ALA A 330 12.68 -28.11 2.61
CA ALA A 330 12.69 -29.53 2.29
C ALA A 330 11.80 -29.94 1.09
N VAL A 331 10.89 -29.07 0.63
CA VAL A 331 10.05 -29.28 -0.57
C VAL A 331 10.49 -28.32 -1.66
N THR A 332 10.95 -28.84 -2.80
CA THR A 332 11.29 -28.03 -3.97
C THR A 332 10.03 -27.61 -4.74
N VAL A 333 10.15 -26.60 -5.61
CA VAL A 333 9.02 -26.09 -6.41
C VAL A 333 8.42 -27.21 -7.29
N GLU A 334 9.27 -28.08 -7.83
CA GLU A 334 8.88 -29.22 -8.68
C GLU A 334 8.19 -30.34 -7.90
N LYS A 335 8.36 -30.37 -6.57
CA LYS A 335 7.75 -31.35 -5.67
C LYS A 335 6.49 -30.81 -4.97
N ALA A 336 6.08 -29.57 -5.28
CA ALA A 336 4.89 -28.94 -4.74
C ALA A 336 3.74 -28.99 -5.76
N ALA A 337 2.66 -29.72 -5.42
CA ALA A 337 1.54 -29.99 -6.31
C ALA A 337 0.74 -28.75 -6.76
N PHE A 338 0.99 -27.58 -6.17
CA PHE A 338 0.30 -26.33 -6.48
C PHE A 338 1.08 -25.41 -7.44
N PHE A 339 2.20 -25.88 -7.99
CA PHE A 339 2.92 -25.21 -9.06
C PHE A 339 2.67 -25.94 -10.40
N VAL A 340 2.26 -25.19 -11.42
CA VAL A 340 1.98 -25.68 -12.78
C VAL A 340 2.86 -24.97 -13.80
N PRO A 341 3.15 -25.56 -14.98
CA PRO A 341 3.82 -24.83 -16.05
C PRO A 341 3.10 -23.53 -16.42
N GLY A 342 3.86 -22.48 -16.75
CA GLY A 342 3.34 -21.22 -17.29
C GLY A 342 2.80 -21.36 -18.72
N VAL A 343 2.82 -20.28 -19.49
CA VAL A 343 2.30 -20.28 -20.89
C VAL A 343 3.06 -21.30 -21.77
N ASN A 344 4.38 -21.32 -21.65
CA ASN A 344 5.22 -22.25 -22.40
C ASN A 344 5.38 -23.58 -21.62
N LEU A 345 4.92 -24.67 -22.23
CA LEU A 345 4.98 -26.04 -21.71
C LEU A 345 6.25 -26.79 -22.15
N PHE A 346 7.05 -26.22 -23.06
CA PHE A 346 8.29 -26.83 -23.56
C PHE A 346 9.48 -26.44 -22.67
N ASP A 347 10.01 -27.39 -21.92
CA ASP A 347 11.23 -27.21 -21.13
C ASP A 347 12.49 -27.57 -21.94
N LYS A 348 13.26 -26.54 -22.33
CA LYS A 348 14.51 -26.72 -23.07
C LYS A 348 15.61 -27.42 -22.25
N SER A 349 15.53 -27.40 -20.92
CA SER A 349 16.54 -28.03 -20.06
C SER A 349 16.36 -29.55 -19.95
N ALA A 350 15.18 -30.06 -20.31
CA ALA A 350 14.82 -31.48 -20.23
C ALA A 350 14.91 -32.21 -21.59
N VAL A 351 15.43 -31.56 -22.64
CA VAL A 351 15.52 -32.19 -23.97
C VAL A 351 16.52 -33.34 -23.99
N THR A 352 16.27 -34.33 -24.84
CA THR A 352 17.27 -35.34 -25.24
C THR A 352 18.08 -34.77 -26.40
N PRO A 353 19.37 -34.43 -26.20
CA PRO A 353 20.17 -33.81 -27.25
C PRO A 353 20.40 -34.74 -28.45
N ASP A 354 20.61 -34.15 -29.62
CA ASP A 354 21.04 -34.84 -30.85
C ASP A 354 20.10 -35.98 -31.24
N SER A 355 18.80 -35.71 -31.15
CA SER A 355 17.76 -36.69 -31.41
C SER A 355 16.47 -36.06 -31.93
N TYR A 356 15.63 -36.89 -32.57
CA TYR A 356 14.28 -36.51 -32.98
C TYR A 356 13.25 -37.55 -32.54
N VAL A 357 11.99 -37.11 -32.45
CA VAL A 357 10.83 -37.96 -32.16
C VAL A 357 10.30 -38.51 -33.48
N ASN A 358 10.33 -39.84 -33.66
CA ASN A 358 9.77 -40.47 -34.84
C ASN A 358 8.23 -40.48 -34.76
N ALA A 359 7.57 -39.69 -35.60
CA ALA A 359 6.12 -39.52 -35.56
C ALA A 359 5.32 -40.80 -35.85
N SER A 360 5.90 -41.82 -36.47
CA SER A 360 5.20 -43.08 -36.79
C SER A 360 5.31 -44.15 -35.70
N THR A 361 6.26 -44.00 -34.77
CA THR A 361 6.57 -45.04 -33.77
C THR A 361 6.67 -44.51 -32.34
N GLY A 362 6.73 -43.19 -32.15
CA GLY A 362 6.99 -42.57 -30.84
C GLY A 362 8.39 -42.84 -30.28
N THR A 363 9.28 -43.46 -31.07
CA THR A 363 10.64 -43.76 -30.61
C THR A 363 11.56 -42.58 -30.85
N ILE A 364 12.57 -42.45 -29.99
CA ILE A 364 13.65 -41.48 -30.15
C ILE A 364 14.73 -42.06 -31.05
N LYS A 365 15.16 -41.25 -32.03
CA LYS A 365 16.20 -41.61 -33.01
C LYS A 365 17.27 -40.53 -33.03
N THR A 366 18.52 -40.95 -33.13
CA THR A 366 19.67 -40.03 -33.16
C THR A 366 19.68 -39.16 -34.41
N ASN A 367 19.86 -37.85 -34.23
CA ASN A 367 20.04 -36.86 -35.29
C ASN A 367 20.61 -35.55 -34.71
N VAL A 368 21.82 -35.16 -35.14
CA VAL A 368 22.54 -33.98 -34.63
C VAL A 368 21.91 -32.63 -34.97
N THR A 369 20.88 -32.59 -35.83
CA THR A 369 20.21 -31.34 -36.25
C THR A 369 19.11 -30.92 -35.28
N TYR A 370 18.60 -31.86 -34.50
CA TYR A 370 17.42 -31.71 -33.67
C TYR A 370 17.67 -32.14 -32.24
N ASP A 371 16.81 -31.67 -31.34
CA ASP A 371 16.66 -32.21 -30.00
C ASP A 371 15.20 -32.66 -29.82
N ALA A 372 14.99 -33.70 -29.02
CA ALA A 372 13.65 -34.20 -28.70
C ALA A 372 13.21 -33.69 -27.32
N SER A 373 11.99 -33.18 -27.20
CA SER A 373 11.44 -32.82 -25.90
C SER A 373 11.34 -34.03 -24.97
N ASP A 374 11.27 -33.78 -23.66
CA ASP A 374 10.71 -34.76 -22.73
C ASP A 374 9.19 -34.92 -22.97
N PHE A 375 8.55 -35.84 -22.24
CA PHE A 375 7.11 -36.02 -22.22
C PHE A 375 6.44 -34.79 -21.60
N ILE A 376 5.75 -34.03 -22.44
CA ILE A 376 4.99 -32.85 -22.01
C ILE A 376 3.55 -33.29 -21.74
N PRO A 377 2.99 -33.02 -20.54
CA PRO A 377 1.62 -33.40 -20.22
C PRO A 377 0.63 -32.59 -21.06
N VAL A 378 -0.38 -33.28 -21.58
CA VAL A 378 -1.46 -32.69 -22.38
C VAL A 378 -2.81 -33.30 -21.97
N VAL A 379 -3.89 -32.63 -22.36
CA VAL A 379 -5.25 -33.07 -22.08
C VAL A 379 -5.93 -33.39 -23.41
N ALA A 380 -6.38 -34.63 -23.58
CA ALA A 380 -7.10 -35.08 -24.77
C ALA A 380 -8.30 -34.18 -25.13
N GLY A 381 -8.53 -33.98 -26.42
CA GLY A 381 -9.61 -33.14 -26.96
C GLY A 381 -9.33 -31.64 -26.96
N ASN A 382 -8.33 -31.15 -26.21
CA ASN A 382 -7.97 -29.73 -26.21
C ASN A 382 -7.04 -29.37 -27.38
N ALA A 383 -7.09 -28.09 -27.77
CA ALA A 383 -6.18 -27.51 -28.76
C ALA A 383 -4.92 -26.94 -28.08
N TYR A 384 -3.77 -27.14 -28.73
CA TYR A 384 -2.48 -26.59 -28.34
C TYR A 384 -1.76 -26.00 -29.55
N THR A 385 -1.09 -24.87 -29.38
CA THR A 385 -0.31 -24.22 -30.43
C THR A 385 1.16 -24.58 -30.29
N GLN A 386 1.73 -25.09 -31.38
CA GLN A 386 3.14 -25.42 -31.53
C GLN A 386 3.80 -24.34 -32.40
N HIS A 387 4.74 -23.57 -31.85
CA HIS A 387 5.37 -22.45 -32.56
C HIS A 387 6.26 -22.89 -33.73
N TYR A 388 6.95 -24.02 -33.57
CA TYR A 388 7.72 -24.65 -34.64
C TYR A 388 7.12 -26.01 -34.99
N ALA A 389 6.42 -26.07 -36.12
CA ALA A 389 5.51 -27.15 -36.52
C ALA A 389 6.21 -28.42 -37.05
N HIS A 390 7.08 -29.04 -36.25
CA HIS A 390 7.85 -30.24 -36.66
C HIS A 390 7.20 -31.56 -36.18
N GLN A 391 7.78 -32.69 -36.57
CA GLN A 391 7.33 -34.04 -36.19
C GLN A 391 7.10 -34.19 -34.68
N THR A 392 5.95 -34.76 -34.32
CA THR A 392 5.42 -34.83 -32.96
C THR A 392 4.74 -36.18 -32.74
N ALA A 393 4.79 -36.75 -31.54
CA ALA A 393 4.13 -38.00 -31.19
C ALA A 393 3.33 -37.89 -29.88
N TYR A 394 2.24 -38.64 -29.78
CA TYR A 394 1.30 -38.66 -28.66
C TYR A 394 1.35 -40.00 -27.93
N TYR A 395 1.19 -39.97 -26.61
CA TYR A 395 1.32 -41.14 -25.75
C TYR A 395 0.22 -41.18 -24.69
N ASP A 396 -0.15 -42.38 -24.25
CA ASP A 396 -1.09 -42.61 -23.16
C ASP A 396 -0.47 -42.30 -21.77
N ALA A 397 -1.26 -42.46 -20.70
CA ALA A 397 -0.80 -42.23 -19.32
C ALA A 397 0.37 -43.13 -18.88
N ASN A 398 0.55 -44.28 -19.54
CA ASN A 398 1.64 -45.23 -19.31
C ASN A 398 2.84 -44.97 -20.23
N LYS A 399 2.82 -43.89 -21.02
CA LYS A 399 3.82 -43.50 -22.02
C LYS A 399 3.93 -44.46 -23.21
N ASN A 400 2.89 -45.23 -23.51
CA ASN A 400 2.81 -46.01 -24.75
C ASN A 400 2.42 -45.11 -25.92
N TYR A 401 3.04 -45.32 -27.07
CA TYR A 401 2.75 -44.58 -28.30
C TYR A 401 1.31 -44.82 -28.78
N LEU A 402 0.63 -43.73 -29.17
CA LEU A 402 -0.73 -43.77 -29.71
C LEU A 402 -0.74 -43.42 -31.21
N SER A 403 -0.20 -42.25 -31.54
CA SER A 403 -0.17 -41.70 -32.90
C SER A 403 0.88 -40.59 -32.98
N GLY A 404 1.10 -40.03 -34.17
CA GLY A 404 1.94 -38.86 -34.32
C GLY A 404 1.59 -38.04 -35.55
N GLU A 405 2.13 -36.83 -35.56
CA GLU A 405 1.89 -35.80 -36.55
C GLU A 405 3.22 -35.51 -37.29
N GLN A 406 3.18 -35.48 -38.62
CA GLN A 406 4.37 -35.21 -39.43
C GLN A 406 4.78 -33.74 -39.33
N ALA A 407 5.99 -33.41 -39.80
CA ALA A 407 6.40 -32.01 -39.91
C ALA A 407 5.55 -31.27 -40.94
N SER A 408 5.21 -30.01 -40.66
CA SER A 408 4.58 -29.10 -41.62
C SER A 408 5.52 -28.82 -42.81
N THR A 409 4.95 -28.51 -43.97
CA THR A 409 5.71 -28.01 -45.13
C THR A 409 6.33 -26.63 -44.88
N SER A 410 5.86 -25.90 -43.86
CA SER A 410 6.44 -24.65 -43.38
C SER A 410 6.63 -24.69 -41.86
N PRO A 411 7.71 -25.32 -41.35
CA PRO A 411 7.91 -25.55 -39.93
C PRO A 411 8.05 -24.27 -39.08
N ALA A 412 8.50 -23.16 -39.68
CA ALA A 412 8.65 -21.88 -39.00
C ALA A 412 7.32 -21.16 -38.70
N THR A 413 6.20 -21.62 -39.29
CA THR A 413 4.88 -21.09 -39.02
C THR A 413 4.23 -21.90 -37.90
N PRO A 414 3.68 -21.26 -36.85
CA PRO A 414 2.96 -21.96 -35.80
C PRO A 414 1.79 -22.77 -36.34
N ARG A 415 1.52 -23.92 -35.74
CA ARG A 415 0.33 -24.74 -36.03
C ARG A 415 -0.45 -25.04 -34.76
N THR A 416 -1.75 -25.30 -34.93
CA THR A 416 -2.61 -25.78 -33.85
C THR A 416 -2.79 -27.29 -33.97
N LEU A 417 -2.57 -28.00 -32.87
CA LEU A 417 -2.71 -29.44 -32.72
C LEU A 417 -3.92 -29.72 -31.84
N THR A 418 -4.79 -30.63 -32.27
CA THR A 418 -5.86 -31.18 -31.42
C THR A 418 -5.38 -32.48 -30.82
N ILE A 419 -5.31 -32.55 -29.49
CA ILE A 419 -4.77 -33.73 -28.80
C ILE A 419 -5.72 -34.92 -28.96
N PRO A 420 -5.26 -36.08 -29.48
CA PRO A 420 -6.12 -37.22 -29.74
C PRO A 420 -6.67 -37.85 -28.45
N THR A 421 -7.82 -38.52 -28.57
CA THR A 421 -8.45 -39.24 -27.46
C THR A 421 -7.48 -40.23 -26.82
N GLY A 422 -7.41 -40.26 -25.49
CA GLY A 422 -6.54 -41.17 -24.73
C GLY A 422 -5.10 -40.70 -24.56
N ALA A 423 -4.68 -39.63 -25.24
CA ALA A 423 -3.34 -39.07 -25.04
C ALA A 423 -3.25 -38.27 -23.74
N ALA A 424 -2.22 -38.57 -22.95
CA ALA A 424 -1.84 -37.86 -21.73
C ALA A 424 -0.52 -37.10 -21.89
N TYR A 425 0.32 -37.49 -22.86
CA TYR A 425 1.59 -36.85 -23.13
C TYR A 425 1.83 -36.63 -24.62
N ILE A 426 2.67 -35.64 -24.91
CA ILE A 426 3.18 -35.32 -26.24
C ILE A 426 4.71 -35.22 -26.18
N ARG A 427 5.39 -35.61 -27.26
CA ARG A 427 6.81 -35.31 -27.47
C ARG A 427 7.02 -34.71 -28.85
N MET A 428 7.88 -33.71 -28.95
CA MET A 428 8.12 -32.97 -30.18
C MET A 428 9.60 -32.95 -30.55
N THR A 429 9.86 -32.92 -31.85
CA THR A 429 11.18 -32.62 -32.41
C THR A 429 11.35 -31.11 -32.50
N VAL A 430 12.50 -30.60 -32.08
CA VAL A 430 12.82 -29.16 -32.11
C VAL A 430 14.15 -28.95 -32.82
N ALA A 431 14.22 -28.02 -33.78
CA ALA A 431 15.47 -27.69 -34.45
C ALA A 431 16.37 -26.88 -33.51
N LYS A 432 17.68 -27.16 -33.51
CA LYS A 432 18.64 -26.44 -32.65
C LYS A 432 18.62 -24.91 -32.88
N THR A 433 18.28 -24.47 -34.10
CA THR A 433 18.16 -23.05 -34.47
C THR A 433 17.04 -22.31 -33.74
N VAL A 434 16.00 -23.02 -33.29
CA VAL A 434 14.83 -22.43 -32.59
C VAL A 434 14.71 -22.91 -31.15
N LEU A 435 15.67 -23.68 -30.63
CA LEU A 435 15.63 -24.24 -29.28
C LEU A 435 15.41 -23.17 -28.20
N ASN A 436 16.01 -21.99 -28.36
CA ASN A 436 15.89 -20.88 -27.41
C ASN A 436 14.60 -20.07 -27.54
N THR A 437 13.80 -20.28 -28.59
CA THR A 437 12.55 -19.56 -28.84
C THR A 437 11.36 -20.52 -29.00
N MET A 438 11.57 -21.82 -28.82
CA MET A 438 10.52 -22.82 -28.94
C MET A 438 9.47 -22.64 -27.84
N GLN A 439 8.22 -22.59 -28.25
CA GLN A 439 7.08 -22.54 -27.35
C GLN A 439 5.99 -23.53 -27.80
N PHE A 440 5.48 -24.25 -26.81
CA PHE A 440 4.30 -25.09 -26.95
C PHE A 440 3.31 -24.68 -25.87
N GLU A 441 2.11 -24.26 -26.25
CA GLU A 441 1.17 -23.64 -25.34
C GLU A 441 -0.26 -24.15 -25.57
N LYS A 442 -1.09 -24.09 -24.52
CA LYS A 442 -2.50 -24.47 -24.61
C LYS A 442 -3.30 -23.34 -25.26
N GLY A 443 -4.10 -23.67 -26.27
CA GLY A 443 -4.89 -22.70 -27.03
C GLY A 443 -4.80 -22.92 -28.54
N SER A 444 -5.48 -22.06 -29.29
CA SER A 444 -5.53 -22.10 -30.76
C SER A 444 -4.78 -20.96 -31.44
N GLU A 445 -4.15 -20.07 -30.66
CA GLU A 445 -3.41 -18.91 -31.15
C GLU A 445 -2.02 -18.87 -30.53
N ALA A 446 -1.02 -18.47 -31.33
CA ALA A 446 0.35 -18.28 -30.85
C ALA A 446 0.46 -16.93 -30.11
N THR A 447 0.99 -16.96 -28.88
CA THR A 447 1.30 -15.75 -28.12
C THR A 447 2.76 -15.32 -28.30
N GLY A 448 3.17 -14.17 -27.74
CA GLY A 448 4.58 -13.78 -27.72
C GLY A 448 5.43 -14.75 -26.88
N TYR A 449 6.69 -14.99 -27.28
CA TYR A 449 7.57 -15.94 -26.61
C TYR A 449 7.70 -15.69 -25.10
N GLN A 450 7.55 -16.75 -24.31
CA GLN A 450 7.85 -16.79 -22.88
C GLN A 450 8.76 -18.00 -22.59
N PRO A 451 9.78 -17.84 -21.73
CA PRO A 451 10.58 -18.97 -21.28
C PRO A 451 9.72 -19.95 -20.47
N TYR A 452 10.07 -21.25 -20.51
CA TYR A 452 9.51 -22.23 -19.59
C TYR A 452 9.79 -21.83 -18.14
N ALA A 453 8.74 -21.80 -17.33
CA ALA A 453 8.83 -21.56 -15.91
C ALA A 453 7.64 -22.24 -15.23
N VAL A 454 7.86 -22.77 -14.03
CA VAL A 454 6.77 -23.26 -13.19
C VAL A 454 6.23 -22.08 -12.38
N GLN A 455 4.92 -21.89 -12.41
CA GLN A 455 4.21 -20.80 -11.75
C GLN A 455 3.18 -21.38 -10.77
N LEU A 456 2.78 -20.60 -9.77
CA LEU A 456 1.69 -21.01 -8.88
C LEU A 456 0.42 -21.26 -9.71
N ASP A 457 -0.28 -22.37 -9.47
CA ASP A 457 -1.53 -22.69 -10.17
C ASP A 457 -2.52 -21.53 -10.02
N PRO A 458 -2.86 -20.83 -11.12
CA PRO A 458 -3.78 -19.71 -11.07
C PRO A 458 -5.18 -20.07 -10.55
N LEU A 459 -5.55 -21.36 -10.57
CA LEU A 459 -6.80 -21.86 -10.02
C LEU A 459 -6.76 -22.04 -8.49
N LEU A 460 -5.56 -22.24 -7.93
CA LEU A 460 -5.34 -22.41 -6.49
C LEU A 460 -5.04 -21.10 -5.79
N ILE A 461 -4.66 -20.07 -6.55
CA ILE A 461 -4.87 -18.69 -6.13
C ILE A 461 -6.39 -18.54 -6.04
N PRO A 462 -6.97 -18.26 -4.86
CA PRO A 462 -8.40 -18.05 -4.78
C PRO A 462 -8.75 -17.01 -5.80
N GLN A 463 -9.61 -17.38 -6.73
CA GLN A 463 -10.30 -16.41 -7.56
C GLN A 463 -11.21 -15.68 -6.58
N THR A 464 -10.62 -14.76 -5.81
CA THR A 464 -11.32 -13.59 -5.31
C THR A 464 -12.20 -13.19 -6.47
N ASN A 465 -13.53 -13.22 -6.26
CA ASN A 465 -14.53 -12.67 -7.15
C ASN A 465 -13.84 -11.76 -8.16
N THR A 466 -13.83 -12.13 -9.44
CA THR A 466 -13.20 -11.30 -10.48
C THR A 466 -13.84 -9.92 -10.60
N ALA A 467 -14.88 -9.64 -9.81
CA ALA A 467 -15.09 -8.33 -9.21
C ALA A 467 -14.09 -8.05 -8.07
N VAL A 468 -12.80 -7.99 -8.39
CA VAL A 468 -11.96 -7.02 -7.68
C VAL A 468 -12.64 -5.73 -8.07
N ILE A 469 -13.36 -5.08 -7.15
CA ILE A 469 -13.49 -3.64 -7.22
C ILE A 469 -12.04 -3.18 -7.13
N SER A 470 -11.39 -3.12 -8.30
CA SER A 470 -10.15 -2.37 -8.43
C SER A 470 -10.56 -1.02 -7.90
N ASP A 471 -9.85 -0.49 -6.90
CA ASP A 471 -10.14 0.85 -6.43
C ASP A 471 -10.42 1.69 -7.67
N TYR A 472 -11.63 2.27 -7.73
CA TYR A 472 -12.06 3.01 -8.92
C TYR A 472 -11.14 4.21 -9.15
N VAL A 473 -10.24 4.51 -8.19
CA VAL A 473 -9.04 5.34 -8.30
C VAL A 473 -7.79 4.49 -8.03
N GLU A 474 -6.95 4.31 -9.03
CA GLU A 474 -5.64 3.69 -8.87
C GLU A 474 -4.54 4.74 -8.88
N ARG A 475 -3.49 4.52 -8.07
CA ARG A 475 -2.29 5.36 -8.04
C ARG A 475 -2.60 6.85 -7.78
N ALA A 476 -3.58 7.15 -6.93
CA ALA A 476 -3.93 8.54 -6.54
C ALA A 476 -2.73 9.35 -6.02
N HIS A 477 -1.72 8.69 -5.44
CA HIS A 477 -0.46 9.30 -5.02
C HIS A 477 0.37 9.92 -6.16
N GLN A 478 0.08 9.57 -7.42
CA GLN A 478 0.70 10.17 -8.61
C GLN A 478 0.17 11.58 -8.91
N ILE A 479 -0.92 12.02 -8.25
CA ILE A 479 -1.36 13.42 -8.25
C ILE A 479 -0.63 14.16 -7.13
N ARG A 480 0.69 14.26 -7.25
CA ARG A 480 1.57 14.76 -6.19
C ARG A 480 1.60 16.29 -6.16
N VAL A 481 1.87 16.93 -7.29
CA VAL A 481 1.92 18.40 -7.41
C VAL A 481 0.57 19.01 -7.07
N GLY A 482 -0.52 18.43 -7.60
CA GLY A 482 -1.88 18.83 -7.29
C GLY A 482 -2.14 18.82 -5.79
N ARG A 483 -1.89 17.69 -5.11
CA ARG A 483 -2.08 17.57 -3.66
C ARG A 483 -1.20 18.52 -2.86
N MET A 484 0.06 18.71 -3.24
CA MET A 484 0.98 19.63 -2.55
C MET A 484 0.51 21.08 -2.67
N LYS A 485 0.12 21.53 -3.86
CA LYS A 485 -0.36 22.90 -4.07
C LYS A 485 -1.70 23.15 -3.38
N LEU A 486 -2.59 22.17 -3.33
CA LEU A 486 -3.83 22.28 -2.56
C LEU A 486 -3.56 22.35 -1.06
N SER A 487 -2.62 21.55 -0.55
CA SER A 487 -2.20 21.62 0.86
C SER A 487 -1.55 22.97 1.20
N GLN A 488 -0.79 23.55 0.27
CA GLN A 488 -0.27 24.92 0.38
C GLN A 488 -1.41 25.94 0.48
N LEU A 489 -2.43 25.85 -0.38
CA LEU A 489 -3.61 26.72 -0.31
C LEU A 489 -4.38 26.57 1.02
N GLU A 490 -4.56 25.33 1.51
CA GLU A 490 -5.22 25.07 2.80
C GLU A 490 -4.44 25.62 4.00
N SER A 491 -3.10 25.63 3.91
CA SER A 491 -2.23 26.20 4.94
C SER A 491 -2.06 27.73 4.82
N GLY A 492 -2.73 28.38 3.86
CA GLY A 492 -2.65 29.82 3.64
C GLY A 492 -1.41 30.28 2.86
N VAL A 493 -0.64 29.36 2.27
CA VAL A 493 0.48 29.69 1.38
C VAL A 493 -0.06 30.13 0.03
N SER A 494 0.38 31.32 -0.42
CA SER A 494 0.01 31.86 -1.73
C SER A 494 0.62 31.03 -2.86
N THR A 495 -0.21 30.26 -3.56
CA THR A 495 0.19 29.46 -4.72
C THR A 495 -0.95 29.41 -5.75
N ILE A 496 -0.66 28.93 -6.95
CA ILE A 496 -1.65 28.73 -8.02
C ILE A 496 -1.57 27.29 -8.47
N LEU A 497 -2.69 26.58 -8.41
CA LEU A 497 -2.88 25.29 -9.06
C LEU A 497 -3.54 25.50 -10.44
N THR A 498 -2.88 25.06 -11.50
CA THR A 498 -3.43 25.06 -12.87
C THR A 498 -3.83 23.64 -13.30
N VAL A 499 -5.10 23.46 -13.64
CA VAL A 499 -5.66 22.16 -14.04
C VAL A 499 -6.11 22.22 -15.50
N GLY A 500 -5.62 21.32 -16.35
CA GLY A 500 -6.08 21.17 -17.73
C GLY A 500 -6.92 19.93 -17.91
N ILE A 501 -8.12 20.08 -18.46
CA ILE A 501 -9.07 18.97 -18.65
C ILE A 501 -9.21 18.69 -20.15
N PHE A 502 -8.49 17.69 -20.63
CA PHE A 502 -8.52 17.19 -22.00
C PHE A 502 -9.63 16.16 -22.18
N GLY A 503 -10.21 16.11 -23.37
CA GLY A 503 -11.13 15.03 -23.70
C GLY A 503 -12.11 15.36 -24.79
N ASP A 504 -13.17 14.57 -24.85
CA ASP A 504 -14.18 14.64 -25.90
C ASP A 504 -15.39 15.52 -25.52
N SER A 505 -16.61 15.04 -25.78
CA SER A 505 -17.87 15.66 -25.38
C SER A 505 -18.03 15.83 -23.87
N TRP A 506 -17.40 14.97 -23.05
CA TRP A 506 -17.47 15.02 -21.59
C TRP A 506 -16.98 16.36 -21.02
N PRO A 507 -15.74 16.82 -21.31
CA PRO A 507 -15.30 18.13 -20.89
C PRO A 507 -15.79 19.27 -21.78
N THR A 508 -16.26 19.01 -23.02
CA THR A 508 -16.77 20.09 -23.89
C THR A 508 -17.96 20.81 -23.27
N GLN A 509 -18.95 20.06 -22.78
CA GLN A 509 -20.12 20.63 -22.13
C GLN A 509 -19.80 20.98 -20.67
N PRO A 510 -19.76 22.28 -20.30
CA PRO A 510 -19.26 22.69 -18.99
C PRO A 510 -20.07 22.11 -17.84
N ASN A 511 -21.41 22.02 -17.96
CA ASN A 511 -22.28 21.49 -16.90
C ASN A 511 -21.98 20.06 -16.48
N ARG A 512 -21.37 19.22 -17.32
CA ARG A 512 -21.18 17.81 -17.01
C ARG A 512 -20.32 17.62 -15.77
N PHE A 513 -19.01 17.79 -15.90
CA PHE A 513 -18.09 17.62 -14.76
C PHE A 513 -17.08 18.75 -14.63
N SER A 514 -16.62 19.35 -15.74
CA SER A 514 -15.56 20.34 -15.73
C SER A 514 -15.95 21.61 -14.95
N GLN A 515 -17.17 22.12 -15.13
CA GLN A 515 -17.67 23.28 -14.37
C GLN A 515 -17.98 22.95 -12.90
N PRO A 516 -18.71 21.86 -12.56
CA PRO A 516 -18.90 21.48 -11.16
C PRO A 516 -17.58 21.30 -10.40
N LEU A 517 -16.59 20.66 -11.02
CA LEU A 517 -15.25 20.49 -10.45
C LEU A 517 -14.56 21.85 -10.27
N ALA A 518 -14.51 22.67 -11.30
CA ALA A 518 -13.86 23.98 -11.23
C ALA A 518 -14.51 24.91 -10.18
N LYS A 519 -15.85 24.91 -10.09
CA LYS A 519 -16.58 25.65 -9.05
C LYS A 519 -16.27 25.12 -7.65
N ALA A 520 -16.19 23.80 -7.49
CA ALA A 520 -15.86 23.19 -6.20
C ALA A 520 -14.44 23.56 -5.74
N LEU A 521 -13.46 23.45 -6.62
CA LEU A 521 -12.07 23.80 -6.33
C LEU A 521 -11.93 25.29 -6.01
N ARG A 522 -12.51 26.18 -6.82
CA ARG A 522 -12.47 27.63 -6.54
C ARG A 522 -13.20 28.01 -5.26
N ALA A 523 -14.33 27.38 -4.96
CA ALA A 523 -15.08 27.65 -3.72
C ALA A 523 -14.29 27.27 -2.47
N LYS A 524 -13.45 26.24 -2.53
CA LYS A 524 -12.63 25.79 -1.39
C LYS A 524 -11.29 26.51 -1.31
N TYR A 525 -10.61 26.68 -2.44
CA TYR A 525 -9.20 27.08 -2.48
C TYR A 525 -8.96 28.47 -3.06
N GLY A 526 -10.01 29.18 -3.48
CA GLY A 526 -9.92 30.54 -3.99
C GLY A 526 -9.97 30.63 -5.51
N ALA A 527 -10.40 31.81 -5.96
CA ALA A 527 -10.70 32.15 -7.34
C ALA A 527 -9.65 33.07 -8.00
N GLY A 528 -8.62 33.45 -7.25
CA GLY A 528 -7.62 34.46 -7.57
C GLY A 528 -6.87 34.32 -8.91
N PRO A 529 -6.60 33.10 -9.43
CA PRO A 529 -5.90 32.94 -10.72
C PRO A 529 -6.77 33.20 -11.96
N GLY A 530 -8.09 33.38 -11.77
CA GLY A 530 -9.05 33.65 -12.83
C GLY A 530 -9.73 32.42 -13.44
N VAL A 531 -10.24 32.58 -14.66
CA VAL A 531 -11.25 31.67 -15.26
C VAL A 531 -10.68 30.61 -16.21
N GLY A 532 -9.38 30.64 -16.49
CA GLY A 532 -8.71 29.72 -17.42
C GLY A 532 -8.95 30.05 -18.90
N TRP A 533 -8.64 29.10 -19.77
CA TRP A 533 -8.71 29.25 -21.24
C TRP A 533 -10.14 29.51 -21.72
N THR A 534 -10.32 30.51 -22.58
CA THR A 534 -11.60 30.80 -23.23
C THR A 534 -11.48 30.63 -24.74
N SER A 535 -12.12 29.60 -25.26
CA SER A 535 -12.07 29.26 -26.68
C SER A 535 -12.93 30.18 -27.54
N PHE A 536 -12.43 30.50 -28.73
CA PHE A 536 -13.21 31.09 -29.83
C PHE A 536 -13.77 30.05 -30.78
N GLY A 537 -13.49 28.77 -30.58
CA GLY A 537 -13.92 27.72 -31.46
C GLY A 537 -15.32 27.19 -31.18
N ARG A 538 -15.92 26.62 -32.22
CA ARG A 538 -17.13 25.80 -32.15
C ARG A 538 -17.02 24.62 -33.11
N HIS A 539 -17.91 23.65 -32.95
CA HIS A 539 -17.97 22.48 -33.82
C HIS A 539 -18.22 22.88 -35.29
N ALA A 540 -17.49 22.26 -36.21
CA ALA A 540 -17.46 22.65 -37.62
C ALA A 540 -18.83 22.58 -38.31
N THR A 541 -19.66 21.61 -37.92
CA THR A 541 -20.98 21.35 -38.52
C THR A 541 -22.15 21.62 -37.58
N SER A 542 -21.90 22.06 -36.34
CA SER A 542 -22.97 22.27 -35.36
C SER A 542 -22.79 23.60 -34.64
N ASN A 543 -23.69 24.55 -34.92
CA ASN A 543 -23.72 25.85 -34.26
C ASN A 543 -24.17 25.78 -32.79
N ASN A 544 -24.60 24.61 -32.31
CA ASN A 544 -25.01 24.38 -30.93
C ASN A 544 -23.85 24.02 -29.99
N ILE A 545 -22.68 23.67 -30.54
CA ILE A 545 -21.53 23.21 -29.76
C ILE A 545 -20.44 24.27 -29.83
N ILE A 546 -20.50 25.23 -28.91
CA ILE A 546 -19.49 26.29 -28.75
C ILE A 546 -18.58 25.90 -27.59
N ASN A 547 -17.26 25.95 -27.77
CA ASN A 547 -16.36 25.44 -26.74
C ASN A 547 -16.24 26.40 -25.55
N ALA A 548 -16.12 27.71 -25.79
CA ALA A 548 -16.16 28.74 -24.75
C ALA A 548 -15.21 28.46 -23.54
N ASN A 549 -15.63 28.83 -22.32
CA ASN A 549 -14.86 28.69 -21.08
C ASN A 549 -15.53 27.71 -20.09
N VAL A 550 -14.78 27.23 -19.09
CA VAL A 550 -15.32 26.36 -18.04
C VAL A 550 -16.45 26.99 -17.22
N PHE A 551 -16.45 28.31 -17.05
CA PHE A 551 -17.47 29.06 -16.33
C PHE A 551 -18.54 29.68 -17.24
N SER A 552 -18.53 29.39 -18.54
CA SER A 552 -19.60 29.83 -19.43
C SER A 552 -20.96 29.21 -19.03
N PRO A 553 -22.07 29.94 -19.24
CA PRO A 553 -23.39 29.45 -18.89
C PRO A 553 -23.79 28.24 -19.73
N ASN A 554 -24.74 27.48 -19.19
CA ASN A 554 -25.28 26.30 -19.85
C ASN A 554 -26.34 26.69 -20.88
N GLY A 555 -26.42 25.95 -21.98
CA GLY A 555 -27.42 26.15 -23.03
C GLY A 555 -26.84 26.79 -24.28
N SER A 556 -27.00 26.10 -25.41
CA SER A 556 -26.51 26.55 -26.71
C SER A 556 -27.05 27.92 -27.09
N ASP A 557 -28.29 28.25 -26.73
CA ASP A 557 -28.91 29.52 -27.13
C ASP A 557 -28.41 30.72 -26.34
N VAL A 558 -27.93 30.50 -25.10
CA VAL A 558 -27.22 31.54 -24.35
C VAL A 558 -25.82 31.71 -24.94
N LEU A 559 -25.10 30.61 -25.16
CA LEU A 559 -23.74 30.67 -25.73
C LEU A 559 -23.70 31.33 -27.10
N LYS A 560 -24.69 31.11 -27.98
CA LYS A 560 -24.80 31.77 -29.28
C LYS A 560 -24.98 33.29 -29.19
N LYS A 561 -25.45 33.83 -28.06
CA LYS A 561 -25.54 35.29 -27.82
C LYS A 561 -24.22 35.85 -27.29
N LEU A 562 -23.49 35.04 -26.53
CA LEU A 562 -22.22 35.39 -25.92
C LEU A 562 -21.05 35.26 -26.90
N PHE A 563 -21.17 34.35 -27.87
CA PHE A 563 -20.18 34.07 -28.90
C PHE A 563 -20.86 34.13 -30.26
N THR A 564 -20.49 35.13 -31.07
CA THR A 564 -21.04 35.31 -32.42
C THR A 564 -19.94 35.49 -33.43
N TRP A 565 -20.16 34.93 -34.62
CA TRP A 565 -19.31 35.09 -35.79
C TRP A 565 -20.18 35.68 -36.89
N THR A 566 -19.84 36.88 -37.33
CA THR A 566 -20.50 37.58 -38.43
C THR A 566 -19.60 37.48 -39.66
N GLY A 567 -20.18 37.06 -40.78
CA GLY A 567 -19.44 36.85 -42.02
C GLY A 567 -18.99 35.40 -42.23
N ASN A 568 -17.92 35.20 -43.00
CA ASN A 568 -17.49 33.91 -43.55
C ASN A 568 -16.36 33.26 -42.73
N TRP A 569 -16.75 32.56 -41.66
CA TRP A 569 -15.81 31.86 -40.79
C TRP A 569 -15.77 30.35 -41.05
N LEU A 570 -14.55 29.82 -41.16
CA LEU A 570 -14.23 28.39 -41.15
C LEU A 570 -13.92 27.94 -39.72
N PHE A 571 -14.35 26.74 -39.37
CA PHE A 571 -14.22 26.18 -38.03
C PHE A 571 -13.46 24.85 -38.09
N SER A 572 -12.28 24.81 -37.46
CA SER A 572 -11.56 23.57 -37.13
C SER A 572 -11.90 23.13 -35.73
N TYR A 573 -12.13 21.83 -35.56
CA TYR A 573 -12.58 21.28 -34.30
C TYR A 573 -12.26 19.78 -34.20
N SER A 574 -12.06 19.28 -32.97
CA SER A 574 -11.97 17.84 -32.69
C SER A 574 -10.89 17.13 -33.51
N GLY A 575 -9.71 17.74 -33.60
CA GLY A 575 -8.59 17.20 -34.37
C GLY A 575 -8.74 17.27 -35.89
N THR A 576 -9.85 17.81 -36.41
CA THR A 576 -10.03 18.03 -37.86
C THR A 576 -9.23 19.25 -38.27
N LYS A 577 -8.29 19.07 -39.21
CA LYS A 577 -7.39 20.13 -39.66
C LYS A 577 -7.99 20.93 -40.83
N LYS A 578 -8.59 22.11 -40.59
CA LYS A 578 -9.05 23.07 -41.64
C LYS A 578 -9.09 24.56 -41.21
N PRO A 579 -8.08 25.39 -41.53
CA PRO A 579 -6.78 25.03 -42.12
C PRO A 579 -5.84 24.37 -41.10
N THR A 580 -6.17 24.46 -39.81
CA THR A 580 -5.34 23.98 -38.71
C THR A 580 -6.19 23.71 -37.48
N ASN A 581 -5.81 22.73 -36.67
CA ASN A 581 -6.38 22.43 -35.36
C ASN A 581 -5.43 22.84 -34.22
N SER A 582 -4.45 23.69 -34.51
CA SER A 582 -3.38 24.06 -33.57
C SER A 582 -3.86 25.10 -32.54
N SER A 583 -4.63 24.64 -31.56
CA SER A 583 -5.12 25.41 -30.40
C SER A 583 -5.03 24.55 -29.14
N PRO A 584 -4.92 25.12 -27.92
CA PRO A 584 -4.95 24.32 -26.68
C PRO A 584 -6.12 23.35 -26.54
N ASP A 585 -7.25 23.64 -27.17
CA ASP A 585 -8.47 22.82 -27.15
C ASP A 585 -8.82 22.21 -28.53
N THR A 586 -7.89 22.26 -29.48
CA THR A 586 -8.06 21.87 -30.90
C THR A 586 -9.10 22.64 -31.70
N ALA A 587 -9.61 23.75 -31.17
CA ALA A 587 -10.64 24.55 -31.80
C ALA A 587 -10.05 25.86 -32.35
N VAL A 588 -10.16 26.07 -33.66
CA VAL A 588 -9.62 27.26 -34.36
C VAL A 588 -10.70 27.82 -35.28
N VAL A 589 -10.81 29.15 -35.33
CA VAL A 589 -11.67 29.86 -36.28
C VAL A 589 -10.84 30.66 -37.26
N THR A 590 -11.16 30.55 -38.54
CA THR A 590 -10.39 31.18 -39.61
C THR A 590 -11.29 32.00 -40.51
N SER A 591 -10.87 33.21 -40.85
CA SER A 591 -11.47 34.01 -41.94
C SER A 591 -10.38 34.69 -42.74
N SER A 592 -10.66 34.93 -44.02
CA SER A 592 -9.85 35.73 -44.95
C SER A 592 -10.60 36.93 -45.52
N THR A 593 -11.78 37.25 -44.98
CA THR A 593 -12.64 38.33 -45.49
C THR A 593 -12.54 39.54 -44.58
N PRO A 594 -11.99 40.68 -45.05
CA PRO A 594 -12.00 41.93 -44.29
C PRO A 594 -13.43 42.32 -43.85
N GLY A 595 -13.58 42.75 -42.61
CA GLY A 595 -14.87 43.09 -41.99
C GLY A 595 -15.60 41.92 -41.34
N ASP A 596 -15.16 40.67 -41.54
CA ASP A 596 -15.66 39.55 -40.76
C ASP A 596 -15.36 39.78 -39.27
N ALA A 597 -16.36 39.58 -38.42
CA ALA A 597 -16.28 39.94 -37.01
C ALA A 597 -16.56 38.74 -36.10
N LEU A 598 -15.81 38.67 -35.01
CA LEU A 598 -15.98 37.75 -33.90
C LEU A 598 -16.27 38.54 -32.64
N LYS A 599 -17.27 38.11 -31.89
CA LYS A 599 -17.57 38.61 -30.55
C LYS A 599 -17.52 37.45 -29.58
N ALA A 600 -16.85 37.63 -28.45
CA ALA A 600 -16.78 36.62 -27.40
C ALA A 600 -16.92 37.26 -26.01
N THR A 601 -17.75 36.66 -25.17
CA THR A 601 -17.91 37.10 -23.77
C THR A 601 -17.06 36.22 -22.86
N ILE A 602 -16.16 36.85 -22.13
CA ILE A 602 -15.25 36.15 -21.22
C ILE A 602 -15.82 36.21 -19.80
N PRO A 603 -15.94 35.09 -19.08
CA PRO A 603 -16.40 35.13 -17.69
C PRO A 603 -15.50 36.02 -16.82
N GLY A 604 -16.09 36.93 -16.05
CA GLY A 604 -15.37 37.80 -15.13
C GLY A 604 -14.73 37.06 -13.95
N THR A 605 -13.87 37.74 -13.20
CA THR A 605 -13.35 37.25 -11.91
C THR A 605 -14.10 37.94 -10.77
N SER A 606 -14.46 37.19 -9.72
CA SER A 606 -15.04 37.77 -8.50
C SER A 606 -14.07 38.70 -7.76
N ASP A 607 -12.77 38.66 -8.11
CA ASP A 607 -11.66 39.17 -7.28
C ASP A 607 -10.84 40.28 -7.98
N GLY A 608 -11.44 41.07 -8.88
CA GLY A 608 -10.88 42.39 -9.24
C GLY A 608 -9.94 42.47 -10.45
N GLY A 609 -10.07 41.60 -11.44
CA GLY A 609 -9.50 41.85 -12.76
C GLY A 609 -8.52 40.83 -13.34
N TRP A 610 -8.11 41.06 -14.59
CA TRP A 610 -7.05 40.32 -15.28
C TRP A 610 -5.82 41.22 -15.33
N SER A 611 -4.70 40.74 -14.79
CA SER A 611 -3.42 41.45 -14.85
C SER A 611 -2.84 41.45 -16.27
N THR A 612 -3.07 40.38 -17.01
CA THR A 612 -2.69 40.25 -18.42
C THR A 612 -3.75 39.44 -19.17
N CYS A 613 -3.88 39.66 -20.47
CA CYS A 613 -4.62 38.72 -21.31
C CYS A 613 -3.86 38.47 -22.61
N ARG A 614 -3.73 37.20 -22.99
CA ARG A 614 -2.99 36.78 -24.17
C ARG A 614 -3.92 36.17 -25.20
N LEU A 615 -3.86 36.68 -26.42
CA LEU A 615 -4.59 36.15 -27.57
C LEU A 615 -3.78 35.02 -28.19
N GLY A 616 -4.37 33.82 -28.25
CA GLY A 616 -3.84 32.70 -29.01
C GLY A 616 -4.32 32.74 -30.46
N PHE A 617 -3.40 32.57 -31.39
CA PHE A 617 -3.67 32.51 -32.84
C PHE A 617 -2.68 31.58 -33.53
N VAL A 618 -3.06 31.05 -34.69
CA VAL A 618 -2.12 30.39 -35.59
C VAL A 618 -1.64 31.41 -36.61
N GLY A 619 -0.35 31.73 -36.56
CA GLY A 619 0.25 32.75 -37.42
C GLY A 619 0.06 32.41 -38.89
N THR A 620 -0.27 33.44 -39.68
CA THR A 620 -0.38 33.37 -41.14
C THR A 620 0.58 34.37 -41.79
N ARG A 621 0.70 34.35 -43.12
CA ARG A 621 1.62 35.25 -43.82
C ARG A 621 1.24 36.73 -43.71
N ASP A 622 -0.05 37.04 -43.66
CA ASP A 622 -0.57 38.41 -43.87
C ASP A 622 -1.74 38.80 -42.95
N GLY A 623 -2.06 37.99 -41.95
CA GLY A 623 -3.20 38.23 -41.06
C GLY A 623 -3.06 39.49 -40.20
N VAL A 624 -4.05 40.36 -40.27
CA VAL A 624 -4.19 41.55 -39.42
C VAL A 624 -5.61 41.61 -38.88
N ILE A 625 -5.74 41.82 -37.57
CA ILE A 625 -7.02 42.05 -36.90
C ILE A 625 -7.04 43.44 -36.26
N ARG A 626 -8.23 43.88 -35.88
CA ARG A 626 -8.40 44.89 -34.82
C ARG A 626 -9.28 44.32 -33.73
N TYR A 627 -9.06 44.72 -32.49
CA TYR A 627 -9.87 44.31 -31.35
C TYR A 627 -10.26 45.50 -30.47
N ASN A 628 -11.38 45.38 -29.78
CA ASN A 628 -11.74 46.26 -28.67
C ASN A 628 -12.43 45.46 -27.56
N TRP A 629 -12.53 46.09 -26.39
CA TRP A 629 -13.32 45.59 -25.29
C TRP A 629 -14.56 46.44 -25.10
N ASP A 630 -15.70 45.79 -24.91
CA ASP A 630 -16.98 46.40 -24.55
C ASP A 630 -17.40 47.58 -25.45
N GLY A 631 -17.00 47.55 -26.73
CA GLY A 631 -17.32 48.60 -27.71
C GLY A 631 -16.46 49.87 -27.60
N GLY A 632 -15.35 49.82 -26.84
CA GLY A 632 -14.38 50.90 -26.76
C GLY A 632 -13.50 51.04 -28.02
N GLU A 633 -12.42 51.79 -27.89
CA GLU A 633 -11.51 52.09 -29.00
C GLU A 633 -10.85 50.84 -29.61
N TRP A 634 -10.74 50.84 -30.93
CA TRP A 634 -10.11 49.75 -31.68
C TRP A 634 -8.59 49.81 -31.60
N THR A 635 -7.99 48.65 -31.31
CA THR A 635 -6.54 48.43 -31.39
C THR A 635 -6.22 47.47 -32.53
N THR A 636 -5.40 47.89 -33.48
CA THR A 636 -4.92 47.03 -34.58
C THR A 636 -3.78 46.13 -34.09
N LEU A 637 -3.80 44.87 -34.50
CA LEU A 637 -2.83 43.85 -34.11
C LEU A 637 -2.47 42.97 -35.31
N ASN A 638 -1.17 42.84 -35.55
CA ASN A 638 -0.64 41.88 -36.52
C ASN A 638 -0.65 40.47 -35.91
N VAL A 639 -1.32 39.53 -36.59
CA VAL A 639 -1.39 38.11 -36.20
C VAL A 639 -0.67 37.24 -37.25
N GLN A 640 0.46 37.75 -37.72
CA GLN A 640 1.31 37.12 -38.71
C GLN A 640 2.31 36.15 -38.06
N GLY A 641 2.80 35.17 -38.81
CA GLY A 641 3.82 34.23 -38.37
C GLY A 641 3.57 32.82 -38.87
N SER A 642 4.02 31.84 -38.08
CA SER A 642 3.82 30.42 -38.32
C SER A 642 3.63 29.68 -36.99
N GLY A 643 2.86 28.60 -37.01
CA GLY A 643 2.53 27.83 -35.82
C GLY A 643 1.59 28.55 -34.85
N LEU A 644 1.29 27.90 -33.72
CA LEU A 644 0.50 28.50 -32.64
C LEU A 644 1.36 29.52 -31.88
N GLN A 645 0.83 30.73 -31.71
CA GLN A 645 1.49 31.87 -31.08
C GLN A 645 0.55 32.55 -30.09
N PHE A 646 1.12 33.28 -29.14
CA PHE A 646 0.39 34.02 -28.11
C PHE A 646 0.95 35.44 -27.98
N VAL A 647 0.10 36.45 -28.09
CA VAL A 647 0.47 37.86 -27.98
C VAL A 647 -0.33 38.54 -26.87
N ASP A 648 0.31 39.42 -26.12
CA ASP A 648 -0.37 40.24 -25.13
C ASP A 648 -1.36 41.20 -25.80
N ILE A 649 -2.56 41.28 -25.23
CA ILE A 649 -3.56 42.29 -25.54
C ILE A 649 -3.93 43.01 -24.25
N ASN A 650 -4.30 44.29 -24.38
CA ASN A 650 -4.69 45.07 -23.22
C ASN A 650 -5.98 44.49 -22.64
N PRO A 651 -6.04 44.09 -21.35
CA PRO A 651 -7.29 43.70 -20.71
C PRO A 651 -8.24 44.91 -20.59
N PRO A 652 -9.55 44.70 -20.41
CA PRO A 652 -10.48 45.81 -20.22
C PRO A 652 -10.12 46.61 -18.95
N ALA A 653 -10.19 47.94 -19.05
CA ALA A 653 -9.82 48.87 -17.98
C ALA A 653 -10.65 48.69 -16.69
N THR A 654 -11.84 48.11 -16.79
CA THR A 654 -12.67 47.73 -15.64
C THR A 654 -13.21 46.32 -15.86
N VAL A 655 -12.59 45.36 -15.20
CA VAL A 655 -13.08 43.98 -15.20
C VAL A 655 -14.30 43.91 -14.29
N ASN A 656 -15.37 43.26 -14.79
CA ASN A 656 -16.75 43.24 -14.26
C ASN A 656 -17.74 44.19 -14.94
N ALA A 657 -17.34 44.85 -16.04
CA ALA A 657 -18.27 45.22 -17.11
C ALA A 657 -18.67 43.97 -17.93
N SER A 658 -19.29 44.14 -19.10
CA SER A 658 -19.77 43.00 -19.92
C SER A 658 -18.66 42.03 -20.37
N ASN A 659 -17.37 42.40 -20.27
CA ASN A 659 -16.20 41.57 -20.57
C ASN A 659 -16.26 40.96 -22.00
N VAL A 660 -16.72 41.77 -22.95
CA VAL A 660 -16.91 41.38 -24.34
C VAL A 660 -15.71 41.82 -25.16
N ILE A 661 -14.99 40.87 -25.74
CA ILE A 661 -14.02 41.17 -26.79
C ILE A 661 -14.72 41.16 -28.15
N ASN A 662 -14.52 42.22 -28.92
CA ASN A 662 -14.86 42.28 -30.34
C ASN A 662 -13.57 42.21 -31.13
N VAL A 663 -13.52 41.37 -32.16
CA VAL A 663 -12.39 41.20 -33.07
C VAL A 663 -12.91 41.30 -34.49
N GLU A 664 -12.22 42.04 -35.34
CA GLU A 664 -12.55 42.18 -36.75
C GLU A 664 -11.32 41.90 -37.62
N VAL A 665 -11.53 41.18 -38.72
CA VAL A 665 -10.49 40.96 -39.74
C VAL A 665 -10.26 42.28 -40.47
N VAL A 666 -9.03 42.79 -40.42
CA VAL A 666 -8.62 43.99 -41.18
C VAL A 666 -8.12 43.59 -42.56
N SER A 667 -7.27 42.57 -42.63
CA SER A 667 -6.71 42.07 -43.89
C SER A 667 -6.09 40.68 -43.74
N GLY A 668 -5.88 40.02 -44.89
CA GLY A 668 -5.21 38.72 -44.95
C GLY A 668 -6.04 37.59 -44.36
N THR A 669 -5.41 36.43 -44.20
CA THR A 669 -6.05 35.28 -43.52
C THR A 669 -5.72 35.32 -42.04
N VAL A 670 -6.71 35.20 -41.16
CA VAL A 670 -6.52 35.15 -39.70
C VAL A 670 -7.01 33.82 -39.16
N SER A 671 -6.29 33.21 -38.22
CA SER A 671 -6.71 31.97 -37.54
C SER A 671 -6.62 32.18 -36.04
N LEU A 672 -7.76 32.34 -35.38
CA LEU A 672 -7.87 32.70 -33.97
C LEU A 672 -8.26 31.47 -33.13
N CYS A 673 -7.66 31.35 -31.94
CA CYS A 673 -7.85 30.19 -31.06
C CYS A 673 -8.72 30.55 -29.84
N GLY A 674 -8.34 31.61 -29.12
CA GLY A 674 -8.99 31.98 -27.86
C GLY A 674 -8.11 32.89 -27.00
N LEU A 675 -8.54 33.10 -25.76
CA LEU A 675 -7.86 33.97 -24.80
C LEU A 675 -7.36 33.20 -23.56
N ASN A 676 -6.15 33.56 -23.13
CA ASN A 676 -5.56 33.19 -21.86
C ASN A 676 -5.48 34.44 -20.97
N CYS A 677 -6.58 34.78 -20.28
CA CYS A 677 -6.59 35.93 -19.36
C CYS A 677 -6.18 35.51 -17.93
N LEU A 678 -5.13 36.12 -17.41
CA LEU A 678 -4.44 35.78 -16.16
C LEU A 678 -4.76 36.82 -15.08
N ALA A 679 -4.92 36.35 -13.85
CA ALA A 679 -5.02 37.18 -12.65
C ALA A 679 -3.93 36.76 -11.65
N THR A 680 -3.59 37.63 -10.70
CA THR A 680 -2.40 37.49 -9.82
C THR A 680 -2.69 36.89 -8.44
N GLY A 681 -3.94 36.49 -8.16
CA GLY A 681 -4.32 35.94 -6.85
C GLY A 681 -4.06 34.45 -6.69
N ALA A 682 -3.92 33.99 -5.44
CA ALA A 682 -3.80 32.57 -5.11
C ALA A 682 -5.11 31.81 -5.35
N GLY A 683 -4.99 30.52 -5.66
CA GLY A 683 -6.12 29.60 -5.76
C GLY A 683 -6.03 28.61 -6.91
N VAL A 684 -7.17 28.30 -7.54
CA VAL A 684 -7.24 27.28 -8.60
C VAL A 684 -7.72 27.86 -9.92
N ARG A 685 -6.98 27.56 -11.00
CA ARG A 685 -7.32 27.86 -12.39
C ARG A 685 -7.62 26.57 -13.14
N VAL A 686 -8.76 26.52 -13.85
CA VAL A 686 -9.15 25.32 -14.61
C VAL A 686 -9.35 25.64 -16.08
N HIS A 687 -8.66 24.92 -16.94
CA HIS A 687 -8.74 25.01 -18.39
C HIS A 687 -9.60 23.87 -18.93
N LYS A 688 -10.72 24.21 -19.57
CA LYS A 688 -11.61 23.25 -20.22
C LYS A 688 -11.16 23.06 -21.67
N LEU A 689 -10.44 21.96 -21.90
CA LEU A 689 -9.82 21.63 -23.18
C LEU A 689 -10.54 20.44 -23.81
N GLY A 690 -11.86 20.53 -23.92
CA GLY A 690 -12.69 19.50 -24.51
C GLY A 690 -12.96 19.73 -25.99
N ALA A 691 -13.06 18.65 -26.77
CA ALA A 691 -13.51 18.70 -28.15
C ALA A 691 -14.50 17.57 -28.48
N SER A 692 -15.81 17.83 -28.45
CA SER A 692 -16.86 16.88 -28.83
C SER A 692 -16.56 16.11 -30.11
N GLY A 693 -16.56 14.78 -30.00
CA GLY A 693 -16.26 13.88 -31.13
C GLY A 693 -14.79 13.47 -31.23
N SER A 694 -13.88 14.02 -30.42
CA SER A 694 -12.46 13.71 -30.50
C SER A 694 -12.15 12.32 -29.93
N SER A 695 -11.16 11.65 -30.52
CA SER A 695 -10.43 10.51 -29.95
C SER A 695 -9.01 10.92 -29.58
N LEU A 696 -8.21 10.05 -28.95
CA LEU A 696 -6.78 10.31 -28.75
C LEU A 696 -6.04 10.54 -30.07
N ALA A 697 -6.44 9.86 -31.15
CA ALA A 697 -5.90 10.08 -32.48
C ALA A 697 -6.20 11.51 -32.99
N SER A 698 -7.39 12.04 -32.70
CA SER A 698 -7.74 13.44 -33.00
C SER A 698 -6.84 14.43 -32.26
N TRP A 699 -6.49 14.17 -31.02
CA TRP A 699 -5.56 15.01 -30.26
C TRP A 699 -4.13 14.91 -30.78
N LEU A 700 -3.70 13.70 -31.16
CA LEU A 700 -2.37 13.45 -31.73
C LEU A 700 -2.19 14.04 -33.13
N SER A 701 -3.27 14.32 -33.87
CA SER A 701 -3.20 14.95 -35.19
C SER A 701 -2.79 16.42 -35.16
N MET A 702 -2.87 17.08 -33.99
CA MET A 702 -2.32 18.43 -33.80
C MET A 702 -0.81 18.41 -34.02
N ASP A 703 -0.23 19.51 -34.52
CA ASP A 703 1.22 19.64 -34.68
C ASP A 703 1.96 19.56 -33.32
N ALA A 704 3.06 18.80 -33.29
CA ALA A 704 3.83 18.50 -32.06
C ALA A 704 4.30 19.76 -31.35
N ALA A 705 4.88 20.71 -32.10
CA ALA A 705 5.38 21.96 -31.56
C ALA A 705 4.24 22.86 -31.09
N ALA A 706 3.15 22.93 -31.84
CA ALA A 706 1.96 23.69 -31.43
C ALA A 706 1.35 23.15 -30.12
N PHE A 707 1.30 21.82 -29.95
CA PHE A 707 0.77 21.24 -28.71
C PHE A 707 1.68 21.51 -27.52
N ALA A 708 3.00 21.45 -27.71
CA ALA A 708 3.95 21.84 -26.67
C ALA A 708 3.84 23.34 -26.32
N ALA A 709 3.68 24.21 -27.32
CA ALA A 709 3.46 25.64 -27.13
C ALA A 709 2.16 25.91 -26.34
N ALA A 710 1.06 25.22 -26.68
CA ALA A 710 -0.19 25.31 -25.95
C ALA A 710 -0.06 24.90 -24.47
N LEU A 711 0.58 23.75 -24.21
CA LEU A 711 0.79 23.27 -22.84
C LEU A 711 1.67 24.20 -22.02
N THR A 712 2.71 24.75 -22.64
CA THR A 712 3.63 25.71 -21.99
C THR A 712 2.90 27.00 -21.64
N GLU A 713 2.08 27.53 -22.55
CA GLU A 713 1.29 28.75 -22.33
C GLU A 713 0.30 28.60 -21.17
N LEU A 714 -0.34 27.43 -21.06
CA LEU A 714 -1.29 27.17 -19.97
C LEU A 714 -0.62 26.82 -18.64
N ALA A 715 0.68 26.48 -18.67
CA ALA A 715 1.51 26.17 -17.50
C ALA A 715 0.83 25.18 -16.53
N LEU A 716 0.37 24.03 -17.04
CA LEU A 716 -0.46 23.09 -16.29
C LEU A 716 0.33 22.31 -15.22
N ASP A 717 -0.18 22.27 -13.99
CA ASP A 717 0.34 21.44 -12.90
C ASP A 717 -0.28 20.04 -12.88
N THR A 718 -1.56 19.96 -13.23
CA THR A 718 -2.32 18.71 -13.22
C THR A 718 -3.14 18.59 -14.49
N ILE A 719 -3.04 17.43 -15.15
CA ILE A 719 -3.70 17.16 -16.41
C ILE A 719 -4.68 16.01 -16.20
N ILE A 720 -5.94 16.27 -16.50
CA ILE A 720 -7.01 15.28 -16.51
C ILE A 720 -7.31 14.93 -17.95
N ILE A 721 -7.17 13.66 -18.31
CA ILE A 721 -7.48 13.12 -19.64
C ILE A 721 -8.75 12.29 -19.51
N LEU A 722 -9.86 12.75 -20.10
CA LEU A 722 -11.13 12.03 -20.08
C LEU A 722 -11.61 11.84 -21.53
N THR A 723 -11.20 10.72 -22.10
CA THR A 723 -11.52 10.28 -23.48
C THR A 723 -11.72 8.77 -23.48
N GLY A 724 -12.31 8.26 -24.54
CA GLY A 724 -12.58 6.83 -24.72
C GLY A 724 -13.85 6.61 -25.52
N THR A 725 -14.87 7.45 -25.33
CA THR A 725 -16.19 7.25 -25.94
C THR A 725 -16.13 7.23 -27.47
N ASN A 726 -15.29 8.05 -28.10
CA ASN A 726 -15.10 8.01 -29.55
C ASN A 726 -13.94 7.07 -29.96
N ASP A 727 -13.03 6.77 -29.03
CA ASP A 727 -11.96 5.80 -29.24
C ASP A 727 -12.51 4.37 -29.47
N GLN A 728 -13.72 4.05 -28.99
CA GLN A 728 -14.38 2.75 -29.25
C GLN A 728 -14.52 2.40 -30.73
N ARG A 729 -14.49 3.40 -31.62
CA ARG A 729 -14.74 3.26 -33.07
C ARG A 729 -13.50 3.46 -33.92
N ILE A 730 -12.32 3.65 -33.33
CA ILE A 730 -11.11 3.86 -34.11
C ILE A 730 -10.68 2.57 -34.81
N THR A 731 -10.12 2.73 -36.00
CA THR A 731 -9.48 1.62 -36.73
C THR A 731 -8.32 1.05 -35.89
N GLY A 732 -8.28 -0.27 -35.74
CA GLY A 732 -7.29 -0.97 -34.90
C GLY A 732 -7.72 -1.16 -33.44
N GLY A 733 -8.89 -0.67 -33.04
CA GLY A 733 -9.54 -0.98 -31.76
C GLY A 733 -8.66 -0.69 -30.53
N ALA A 734 -8.73 -1.59 -29.55
CA ALA A 734 -8.03 -1.44 -28.26
C ALA A 734 -6.50 -1.27 -28.38
N THR A 735 -5.87 -1.91 -29.37
CA THR A 735 -4.41 -1.80 -29.59
C THR A 735 -4.02 -0.41 -30.10
N ALA A 736 -4.78 0.13 -31.05
CA ALA A 736 -4.56 1.50 -31.51
C ALA A 736 -4.81 2.51 -30.38
N PHE A 737 -5.83 2.29 -29.55
CA PHE A 737 -6.11 3.11 -28.37
C PHE A 737 -4.93 3.09 -27.38
N GLU A 738 -4.38 1.91 -27.09
CA GLU A 738 -3.20 1.76 -26.21
C GLU A 738 -2.00 2.57 -26.72
N ASN A 739 -1.67 2.43 -28.00
CA ASN A 739 -0.55 3.14 -28.63
C ASN A 739 -0.77 4.66 -28.64
N ASN A 740 -2.00 5.10 -28.92
CA ASN A 740 -2.35 6.52 -28.91
C ASN A 740 -2.26 7.09 -27.49
N LEU A 741 -2.69 6.36 -26.47
CA LEU A 741 -2.60 6.81 -25.08
C LEU A 741 -1.15 6.98 -24.64
N ARG A 742 -0.28 6.00 -24.95
CA ARG A 742 1.16 6.08 -24.70
C ARG A 742 1.77 7.31 -25.37
N SER A 743 1.47 7.52 -26.64
CA SER A 743 1.98 8.65 -27.42
C SER A 743 1.51 10.00 -26.88
N PHE A 744 0.25 10.07 -26.45
CA PHE A 744 -0.32 11.29 -25.88
C PHE A 744 0.30 11.65 -24.53
N ILE A 745 0.48 10.67 -23.64
CA ILE A 745 1.18 10.84 -22.36
C ILE A 745 2.65 11.24 -22.61
N ALA A 746 3.35 10.59 -23.54
CA ALA A 746 4.73 10.93 -23.88
C ALA A 746 4.85 12.38 -24.36
N ARG A 747 3.92 12.83 -25.20
CA ARG A 747 3.89 14.21 -25.70
C ARG A 747 3.60 15.24 -24.62
N ILE A 748 2.72 14.92 -23.66
CA ILE A 748 2.50 15.74 -22.47
C ILE A 748 3.78 15.83 -21.65
N ARG A 749 4.42 14.70 -21.32
CA ARG A 749 5.64 14.66 -20.51
C ARG A 749 6.82 15.37 -21.17
N ALA A 750 6.89 15.38 -22.50
CA ALA A 750 7.90 16.12 -23.24
C ALA A 750 7.75 17.64 -23.07
N ALA A 751 6.51 18.16 -23.01
CA ALA A 751 6.26 19.59 -22.82
C ALA A 751 6.24 20.01 -21.34
N LEU A 752 5.66 19.18 -20.48
CA LEU A 752 5.44 19.44 -19.06
C LEU A 752 5.90 18.23 -18.22
N PRO A 753 7.22 18.02 -18.04
CA PRO A 753 7.74 16.84 -17.35
C PRO A 753 7.27 16.74 -15.89
N GLY A 754 7.04 17.89 -15.24
CA GLY A 754 6.61 17.97 -13.84
C GLY A 754 5.10 17.88 -13.60
N ALA A 755 4.26 17.88 -14.64
CA ALA A 755 2.81 17.85 -14.47
C ALA A 755 2.32 16.48 -13.99
N ASP A 756 1.36 16.46 -13.09
CA ASP A 756 0.64 15.23 -12.75
C ASP A 756 -0.32 14.84 -13.88
N ILE A 757 -0.53 13.54 -14.10
CA ILE A 757 -1.48 13.05 -15.11
C ILE A 757 -2.48 12.10 -14.45
N LEU A 758 -3.75 12.45 -14.55
CA LEU A 758 -4.91 11.64 -14.22
C LEU A 758 -5.60 11.21 -15.51
N PHE A 759 -5.62 9.90 -15.80
CA PHE A 759 -6.45 9.36 -16.86
C PHE A 759 -7.79 8.88 -16.29
N VAL A 760 -8.90 9.36 -16.84
CA VAL A 760 -10.26 8.98 -16.44
C VAL A 760 -10.91 8.21 -17.59
N MET A 761 -11.10 6.91 -17.41
CA MET A 761 -11.81 6.06 -18.35
C MET A 761 -13.32 6.23 -18.19
N PRO A 762 -14.05 6.59 -19.27
CA PRO A 762 -15.51 6.65 -19.24
C PRO A 762 -16.18 5.30 -18.90
N CYS A 763 -17.40 5.35 -18.39
CA CYS A 763 -18.27 4.18 -18.31
C CYS A 763 -18.85 3.81 -19.69
N GLU A 764 -19.30 2.57 -19.84
CA GLU A 764 -19.91 2.04 -21.05
C GLU A 764 -21.18 2.79 -21.44
N ASN A 765 -21.47 2.85 -22.73
CA ASN A 765 -22.65 3.52 -23.26
C ASN A 765 -23.58 2.55 -23.99
N GLU A 766 -24.79 2.99 -24.31
CA GLU A 766 -25.83 2.17 -24.94
C GLU A 766 -25.65 1.99 -26.46
N ARG A 767 -24.50 2.37 -27.03
CA ARG A 767 -24.25 2.17 -28.46
C ARG A 767 -23.97 0.69 -28.74
N THR A 768 -24.80 0.09 -29.58
CA THR A 768 -24.74 -1.35 -29.91
C THR A 768 -23.74 -1.70 -31.01
N ASP A 769 -23.22 -0.71 -31.72
CA ASP A 769 -22.37 -0.85 -32.91
C ASP A 769 -20.90 -0.44 -32.65
N ASN A 770 -20.49 -0.31 -31.39
CA ASN A 770 -19.10 -0.06 -31.04
C ASN A 770 -18.26 -1.35 -31.20
N PRO A 771 -17.19 -1.37 -32.03
CA PRO A 771 -16.37 -2.57 -32.24
C PRO A 771 -15.45 -2.90 -31.06
N THR A 772 -15.25 -1.99 -30.12
CA THR A 772 -14.48 -2.22 -28.89
C THR A 772 -15.25 -1.70 -27.67
N THR A 773 -15.34 -2.51 -26.62
CA THR A 773 -16.02 -2.15 -25.37
C THR A 773 -15.17 -1.23 -24.50
N MET A 774 -15.82 -0.39 -23.68
CA MET A 774 -15.15 0.40 -22.63
C MET A 774 -14.33 -0.51 -21.70
N ALA A 775 -14.88 -1.67 -21.33
CA ALA A 775 -14.17 -2.62 -20.46
C ALA A 775 -12.83 -3.09 -21.06
N THR A 776 -12.78 -3.29 -22.38
CA THR A 776 -11.54 -3.69 -23.07
C THR A 776 -10.52 -2.54 -23.06
N MET A 777 -10.95 -1.32 -23.36
CA MET A 777 -10.07 -0.16 -23.33
C MET A 777 -9.63 0.22 -21.91
N ALA A 778 -10.49 0.06 -20.92
CA ALA A 778 -10.17 0.27 -19.50
C ALA A 778 -8.98 -0.60 -19.07
N LYS A 779 -8.97 -1.88 -19.47
CA LYS A 779 -7.84 -2.80 -19.21
C LYS A 779 -6.54 -2.27 -19.82
N ARG A 780 -6.59 -1.77 -21.07
CA ARG A 780 -5.41 -1.18 -21.75
C ARG A 780 -4.93 0.10 -21.06
N ALA A 781 -5.84 1.03 -20.79
CA ALA A 781 -5.52 2.28 -20.11
C ALA A 781 -4.94 2.05 -18.72
N ARG A 782 -5.49 1.10 -17.95
CA ARG A 782 -4.95 0.71 -16.64
C ARG A 782 -3.50 0.24 -16.74
N SER A 783 -3.19 -0.60 -17.73
CA SER A 783 -1.81 -1.07 -17.96
C SER A 783 -0.86 0.07 -18.34
N VAL A 784 -1.28 0.94 -19.27
CA VAL A 784 -0.46 2.08 -19.72
C VAL A 784 -0.21 3.08 -18.60
N THR A 785 -1.25 3.45 -17.85
CA THR A 785 -1.14 4.40 -16.74
C THR A 785 -0.30 3.83 -15.60
N ALA A 786 -0.37 2.52 -15.37
CA ALA A 786 0.49 1.82 -14.43
C ALA A 786 1.97 1.91 -14.79
N GLU A 787 2.29 1.64 -16.06
CA GLU A 787 3.65 1.67 -16.59
C GLU A 787 4.23 3.10 -16.60
N LEU A 788 3.41 4.09 -16.97
CA LEU A 788 3.85 5.47 -17.16
C LEU A 788 3.66 6.36 -15.91
N GLY A 789 3.39 5.76 -14.75
CA GLY A 789 3.29 6.48 -13.47
C GLY A 789 2.18 7.54 -13.44
N CYS A 790 1.01 7.21 -13.99
CA CYS A 790 -0.17 8.09 -13.99
C CYS A 790 -1.22 7.59 -12.99
N ALA A 791 -2.04 8.51 -12.47
CA ALA A 791 -3.26 8.13 -11.76
C ALA A 791 -4.33 7.67 -12.76
N PHE A 792 -5.19 6.76 -12.34
CA PHE A 792 -6.22 6.18 -13.18
C PHE A 792 -7.56 6.15 -12.46
N ILE A 793 -8.63 6.58 -13.11
CA ILE A 793 -10.00 6.41 -12.63
C ILE A 793 -10.81 5.63 -13.64
N ASN A 794 -11.58 4.65 -13.18
CA ASN A 794 -12.55 3.95 -14.03
C ASN A 794 -13.98 4.30 -13.60
N LEU A 795 -14.67 5.08 -14.44
CA LEU A 795 -16.03 5.51 -14.15
C LEU A 795 -17.05 4.37 -14.22
N GLN A 796 -16.74 3.23 -14.85
CA GLN A 796 -17.66 2.07 -14.85
C GLN A 796 -18.05 1.65 -13.43
N TYR A 797 -17.08 1.60 -12.52
CA TYR A 797 -17.33 1.22 -11.12
C TYR A 797 -18.12 2.26 -10.32
N ILE A 798 -18.14 3.51 -10.79
CA ILE A 798 -18.93 4.59 -10.18
C ILE A 798 -20.35 4.57 -10.74
N PHE A 799 -20.51 4.26 -12.02
CA PHE A 799 -21.79 4.29 -12.73
C PHE A 799 -22.60 2.99 -12.57
N GLY A 800 -21.95 1.86 -12.29
CA GLY A 800 -22.58 0.54 -12.21
C GLY A 800 -22.35 -0.28 -13.47
N ASP A 801 -22.67 -1.57 -13.46
CA ASP A 801 -22.27 -2.51 -14.53
C ASP A 801 -23.11 -2.41 -15.81
N ASN A 802 -24.36 -1.94 -15.71
CA ASN A 802 -25.31 -1.93 -16.81
C ASN A 802 -25.59 -0.50 -17.33
N PRO A 803 -25.24 -0.18 -18.59
CA PRO A 803 -25.51 1.13 -19.19
C PRO A 803 -26.96 1.60 -19.12
N ALA A 804 -27.92 0.68 -19.24
CA ALA A 804 -29.34 1.01 -19.18
C ALA A 804 -29.76 1.56 -17.80
N ASP A 805 -29.04 1.20 -16.73
CA ASP A 805 -29.38 1.65 -15.38
C ASP A 805 -29.07 3.14 -15.21
N TYR A 806 -28.01 3.65 -15.86
CA TYR A 806 -27.55 5.03 -15.73
C TYR A 806 -27.83 5.93 -16.94
N ALA A 807 -28.45 5.38 -17.99
CA ALA A 807 -28.79 6.06 -19.22
C ALA A 807 -29.67 7.31 -19.07
N TYR A 808 -29.75 8.10 -20.14
CA TYR A 808 -30.70 9.21 -20.18
C TYR A 808 -32.14 8.65 -20.16
N GLY A 809 -32.95 9.06 -19.16
CA GLY A 809 -34.32 8.56 -18.97
C GLY A 809 -34.45 7.30 -18.09
N SER A 810 -33.34 6.74 -17.58
CA SER A 810 -33.37 5.58 -16.67
C SER A 810 -33.80 5.94 -15.24
N VAL A 811 -34.03 4.91 -14.41
CA VAL A 811 -34.29 5.05 -12.95
C VAL A 811 -33.16 5.78 -12.23
N HIS A 812 -31.93 5.68 -12.73
CA HIS A 812 -30.76 6.38 -12.23
C HIS A 812 -30.16 7.26 -13.32
N SER A 813 -30.94 8.19 -13.88
CA SER A 813 -30.51 9.02 -15.01
C SER A 813 -29.42 10.05 -14.66
N TRP A 814 -28.23 9.54 -14.36
CA TRP A 814 -27.05 10.28 -13.95
C TRP A 814 -26.50 11.14 -15.09
N PHE A 815 -26.84 10.78 -16.35
CA PHE A 815 -26.56 11.59 -17.53
C PHE A 815 -27.57 12.73 -17.77
N ALA A 816 -28.82 12.65 -17.28
CA ALA A 816 -29.83 13.70 -17.46
C ALA A 816 -29.67 14.89 -16.47
N ARG A 817 -29.03 14.65 -15.33
CA ARG A 817 -28.81 15.65 -14.27
C ARG A 817 -27.35 15.68 -13.83
N MET A 818 -26.38 15.76 -14.74
CA MET A 818 -24.97 15.85 -14.37
C MET A 818 -24.69 17.13 -13.56
N ALA A 819 -24.88 17.04 -12.24
CA ALA A 819 -24.15 17.75 -11.23
C ALA A 819 -23.23 16.70 -10.62
N PHE A 820 -21.98 16.65 -11.09
CA PHE A 820 -20.94 15.84 -10.45
C PHE A 820 -20.61 16.42 -9.06
N THR A 821 -21.50 16.22 -8.09
CA THR A 821 -21.22 16.50 -6.68
C THR A 821 -20.45 15.35 -6.01
N ARG A 822 -20.36 14.18 -6.66
CA ARG A 822 -19.66 13.00 -6.11
C ARG A 822 -18.16 12.93 -6.36
N ILE A 823 -17.58 13.67 -7.32
CA ILE A 823 -16.10 13.79 -7.40
C ILE A 823 -15.54 14.51 -6.15
N ARG A 824 -16.35 15.34 -5.47
CA ARG A 824 -15.98 15.91 -4.16
C ARG A 824 -15.74 14.86 -3.07
N GLN A 825 -16.28 13.65 -3.21
CA GLN A 825 -16.15 12.57 -2.23
C GLN A 825 -14.99 11.61 -2.52
N LEU A 826 -14.28 11.76 -3.64
CA LEU A 826 -13.32 10.74 -4.10
C LEU A 826 -11.87 10.97 -3.64
N GLY A 827 -11.58 12.03 -2.87
CA GLY A 827 -10.27 12.22 -2.22
C GLY A 827 -9.04 12.29 -3.15
N VAL A 828 -9.24 12.44 -4.47
CA VAL A 828 -8.13 12.49 -5.44
C VAL A 828 -7.57 13.90 -5.59
N ILE A 829 -8.37 14.92 -5.29
CA ILE A 829 -8.04 16.35 -5.35
C ILE A 829 -8.67 17.07 -4.15
#